data_AF-A0A6G1PE86-F1
#
_entry.id   AF-A0A6G1PE86-F1
#
_cell.length_a   1.000
_cell.length_b   1.000
_cell.length_c   1.000
_cell.angle_alpha   90.00
_cell.angle_beta   90.00
_cell.angle_gamma   90.00
#
_symmetry.space_group_name_H-M   'P 1'
#
loop_
_entity.id
_entity.type
_entity.pdbx_description
1 polymer ?
#
loop_
_entity_poly.entity_id
_entity_poly.type
_entity_poly.pdbx_seq_one_letter_code
_entity_poly.pdbx_strand_id
1 'polypeptide(L)'
;MATSDDVLSKYIRQKKPQEQEKVEQEPSWKDKPLQDSLFRVHPSVSRALAENKPVVALESAIITHGMPYPHNLSTTKDVEAIVRAEGATPATVAIIEGKVHVGLSSEELDCLAGSKNSVKVSRRDLPYVVSKGLTGGTTVSATMIAAHYVGIPVFVTGGIGGVHRSGEKNLDISADLTELGRTSIAVVSAGVKSILDIGRTLEFLETQGVCVASYGSSKNFPAFFSPQSGFTSPYQVSNPEEAATLIASCLSLGLQSGVLLAVPIPEEHAAAGQQIEDAIQAAVAQVSVKGITGRDVTPFILQKVNELTKGKSLQANIALIRNNARVGSQIACALSKQRIERDVRSKTPHPRQPISDTVTDIVVIGGINVDFIAKGKAKTIHFGQTNPGSVFQSFGGVGRNIADSLSRLGQRPLLISATGADSHSDAILNYCKHMNTSAVARLEEQSTATYCAVITEGGELSLGLGDMDIHQHITEHYVSQFEKQLLSATLVCLDGNIPVSTIDYICSNAKKHNINVWYEPTDSEKACKPFLSDAWKSLSYSSPNLAELCTMNKTLGYSTPKELPSSLEEVLSVAMALSRPLLEHLHCLVVTLGADGLLVCGEHDAGSVNLQPRKQIRRRKLCALHYSALPLTGKELINVSGAGDSLAGALMAGILQGRDTDSCVRMGLMAARLSLASPHPIAPTLTLESVDPDKIQTQPKPTFMWIE
;
A
#
# COMPACT_ATOMS: atom_id res chain seq x y z
N MET A 1 14.38 57.16 -30.98
CA MET A 1 15.49 56.55 -30.21
C MET A 1 15.52 57.20 -28.83
N ALA A 2 15.10 56.46 -27.81
CA ALA A 2 15.59 56.50 -26.43
C ALA A 2 14.86 55.37 -25.68
N THR A 3 15.62 54.63 -24.90
CA THR A 3 15.43 53.23 -24.49
C THR A 3 14.61 53.05 -23.21
N SER A 4 14.04 51.86 -23.09
CA SER A 4 13.13 51.36 -22.06
C SER A 4 13.75 51.04 -20.69
N ASP A 5 14.76 51.82 -20.25
CA ASP A 5 15.42 51.66 -18.94
C ASP A 5 14.99 52.70 -17.88
N ASP A 6 14.13 53.65 -18.23
CA ASP A 6 13.84 54.84 -17.39
C ASP A 6 12.61 54.71 -16.47
N VAL A 7 12.02 53.52 -16.35
CA VAL A 7 10.83 53.29 -15.49
C VAL A 7 11.15 52.46 -14.24
N LEU A 8 12.24 51.70 -14.20
CA LEU A 8 12.56 50.80 -13.07
C LEU A 8 13.38 51.46 -11.94
N SER A 9 14.00 52.62 -12.17
CA SER A 9 14.90 53.29 -11.21
C SER A 9 14.18 54.07 -10.10
N LYS A 10 12.83 54.16 -10.12
CA LYS A 10 12.04 54.91 -9.13
C LYS A 10 11.47 54.09 -7.96
N TYR A 11 11.61 52.76 -7.95
CA TYR A 11 10.97 51.92 -6.90
C TYR A 11 11.90 51.39 -5.80
N ILE A 12 13.22 51.62 -5.88
CA ILE A 12 14.16 51.09 -4.88
C ILE A 12 15.14 52.18 -4.44
N ARG A 13 14.74 53.01 -3.48
CA ARG A 13 15.60 53.55 -2.40
C ARG A 13 14.84 54.56 -1.54
N GLN A 14 14.60 54.18 -0.29
CA GLN A 14 14.71 54.97 0.95
C GLN A 14 13.62 54.54 1.94
N LYS A 15 13.99 53.80 2.99
CA LYS A 15 13.83 54.24 4.38
C LYS A 15 14.58 53.31 5.34
N LYS A 16 15.32 53.96 6.25
CA LYS A 16 16.05 53.41 7.41
C LYS A 16 15.08 52.85 8.47
N PRO A 17 15.58 52.03 9.42
CA PRO A 17 14.74 51.28 10.35
C PRO A 17 14.21 52.20 11.47
N GLN A 18 12.91 52.12 11.73
CA GLN A 18 12.29 52.58 12.97
C GLN A 18 11.77 51.36 13.72
N GLU A 19 12.22 51.24 14.98
CA GLU A 19 11.60 50.41 16.00
C GLU A 19 10.15 50.87 16.21
N GLN A 20 9.18 49.97 16.09
CA GLN A 20 7.99 49.93 16.93
C GLN A 20 7.12 48.69 16.67
N GLU A 21 6.74 48.08 17.79
CA GLU A 21 5.56 47.24 18.06
C GLU A 21 5.50 45.82 17.46
N LYS A 22 5.79 44.84 18.33
CA LYS A 22 5.34 43.45 18.20
C LYS A 22 3.82 43.43 18.09
N VAL A 23 3.32 43.30 16.87
CA VAL A 23 2.03 42.65 16.62
C VAL A 23 2.34 41.17 16.52
N GLU A 24 1.84 40.37 17.47
CA GLU A 24 1.79 38.92 17.34
C GLU A 24 1.00 38.58 16.07
N GLN A 25 1.69 38.21 15.00
CA GLN A 25 1.07 37.60 13.84
C GLN A 25 0.68 36.17 14.22
N GLU A 26 -0.62 35.94 14.39
CA GLU A 26 -1.18 34.60 14.48
C GLU A 26 -0.70 33.76 13.29
N PRO A 27 -0.25 32.52 13.51
CA PRO A 27 0.30 31.69 12.46
C PRO A 27 -0.77 31.34 11.42
N SER A 28 -0.37 31.45 10.15
CA SER A 28 -1.13 31.04 8.98
C SER A 28 -1.56 29.56 9.08
N TRP A 29 -2.87 29.34 8.98
CA TRP A 29 -3.64 28.11 8.73
C TRP A 29 -3.00 27.04 7.83
N LYS A 30 -1.97 27.38 7.04
CA LYS A 30 -1.29 26.47 6.10
C LYS A 30 -0.14 25.67 6.74
N ASP A 31 0.29 26.02 7.95
CA ASP A 31 1.49 25.47 8.58
C ASP A 31 1.19 24.47 9.73
N LYS A 32 0.00 23.86 9.74
CA LYS A 32 -0.31 22.71 10.62
C LYS A 32 -0.70 21.49 9.77
N PRO A 33 -0.15 20.29 10.05
CA PRO A 33 -0.64 19.06 9.43
C PRO A 33 -2.08 18.82 9.88
N LEU A 34 -3.04 19.12 9.01
CA LEU A 34 -4.48 18.97 9.28
C LEU A 34 -4.90 17.49 9.45
N GLN A 35 -4.07 16.53 9.04
CA GLN A 35 -4.44 15.12 8.91
C GLN A 35 -4.44 14.32 10.23
N ASP A 36 -3.56 14.63 11.19
CA ASP A 36 -3.62 14.03 12.55
C ASP A 36 -4.67 14.69 13.46
N SER A 37 -5.31 15.77 13.01
CA SER A 37 -6.21 16.56 13.84
C SER A 37 -7.67 16.09 13.84
N LEU A 38 -8.10 15.36 12.79
CA LEU A 38 -9.53 15.09 12.54
C LEU A 38 -10.00 13.70 12.98
N PHE A 39 -9.13 12.68 12.95
CA PHE A 39 -9.47 11.32 13.35
C PHE A 39 -8.83 10.96 14.69
N ARG A 40 -9.61 10.34 15.57
CA ARG A 40 -9.13 9.78 16.84
C ARG A 40 -9.46 8.30 16.87
N VAL A 41 -8.44 7.46 16.72
CA VAL A 41 -8.60 6.00 16.78
C VAL A 41 -8.34 5.53 18.21
N HIS A 42 -9.27 4.76 18.77
CA HIS A 42 -9.10 4.23 20.12
C HIS A 42 -7.88 3.27 20.18
N PRO A 43 -7.03 3.32 21.23
CA PRO A 43 -5.82 2.51 21.30
C PRO A 43 -6.03 1.01 21.12
N SER A 44 -7.15 0.46 21.60
CA SER A 44 -7.48 -0.96 21.40
C SER A 44 -7.74 -1.30 19.93
N VAL A 45 -8.37 -0.38 19.18
CA VAL A 45 -8.65 -0.54 17.76
C VAL A 45 -7.37 -0.42 16.96
N SER A 46 -6.55 0.60 17.24
CA SER A 46 -5.23 0.79 16.61
C SER A 46 -4.33 -0.43 16.80
N ARG A 47 -4.25 -0.98 18.03
CA ARG A 47 -3.48 -2.21 18.31
C ARG A 47 -4.03 -3.42 17.57
N ALA A 48 -5.34 -3.63 17.58
CA ALA A 48 -5.95 -4.77 16.89
C ALA A 48 -5.68 -4.72 15.37
N LEU A 49 -5.76 -3.55 14.75
CA LEU A 49 -5.44 -3.36 13.34
C LEU A 49 -3.96 -3.63 13.05
N ALA A 50 -3.05 -3.09 13.86
CA ALA A 50 -1.61 -3.30 13.71
C ALA A 50 -1.20 -4.78 13.83
N GLU A 51 -1.92 -5.54 14.66
CA GLU A 51 -1.69 -6.98 14.89
C GLU A 51 -2.48 -7.89 13.93
N ASN A 52 -3.16 -7.34 12.92
CA ASN A 52 -4.07 -8.07 12.02
C ASN A 52 -5.19 -8.86 12.74
N LYS A 53 -5.55 -8.44 13.96
CA LYS A 53 -6.66 -9.02 14.72
C LYS A 53 -8.00 -8.53 14.17
N PRO A 54 -9.07 -9.32 14.32
CA PRO A 54 -10.39 -8.96 13.81
C PRO A 54 -10.94 -7.70 14.51
N VAL A 55 -11.40 -6.74 13.71
CA VAL A 55 -12.05 -5.51 14.16
C VAL A 55 -13.39 -5.37 13.44
N VAL A 56 -14.44 -4.98 14.17
CA VAL A 56 -15.78 -4.75 13.65
C VAL A 56 -16.20 -3.31 13.94
N ALA A 57 -16.45 -2.53 12.90
CA ALA A 57 -17.01 -1.20 13.05
C ALA A 57 -18.50 -1.26 13.44
N LEU A 58 -18.97 -0.26 14.20
CA LEU A 58 -20.37 -0.10 14.61
C LEU A 58 -20.78 1.37 14.42
N GLU A 59 -22.01 1.62 13.96
CA GLU A 59 -22.51 2.99 13.78
C GLU A 59 -23.06 3.58 15.08
N SER A 60 -23.06 4.91 15.19
CA SER A 60 -23.63 5.61 16.35
C SER A 60 -24.99 6.27 16.09
N ALA A 61 -25.45 6.40 14.86
CA ALA A 61 -26.80 6.92 14.58
C ALA A 61 -27.90 6.04 15.19
N ILE A 62 -27.65 4.74 15.39
CA ILE A 62 -28.57 3.86 16.11
C ILE A 62 -28.67 4.23 17.59
N ILE A 63 -27.59 4.74 18.17
CA ILE A 63 -27.48 5.16 19.58
C ILE A 63 -28.24 6.47 19.79
N THR A 64 -28.03 7.43 18.90
CA THR A 64 -28.55 8.80 19.03
C THR A 64 -29.95 9.00 18.47
N HIS A 65 -30.31 8.27 17.39
CA HIS A 65 -31.57 8.49 16.66
C HIS A 65 -32.36 7.20 16.39
N GLY A 66 -31.77 6.03 16.63
CA GLY A 66 -32.39 4.74 16.29
C GLY A 66 -33.15 4.06 17.43
N MET A 67 -32.79 4.34 18.69
CA MET A 67 -33.41 3.73 19.87
C MET A 67 -33.60 4.75 21.00
N PRO A 68 -34.65 4.60 21.83
CA PRO A 68 -34.85 5.45 23.00
C PRO A 68 -33.90 5.07 24.14
N TYR A 69 -33.57 6.05 24.99
CA TYR A 69 -32.88 5.80 26.26
C TYR A 69 -33.79 5.08 27.28
N PRO A 70 -33.31 4.11 28.08
CA PRO A 70 -31.92 3.61 28.18
C PRO A 70 -31.58 2.48 27.19
N HIS A 71 -32.53 2.05 26.35
CA HIS A 71 -32.34 0.91 25.45
C HIS A 71 -31.26 1.14 24.39
N ASN A 72 -31.05 2.38 23.96
CA ASN A 72 -29.92 2.73 23.09
C ASN A 72 -28.59 2.32 23.71
N LEU A 73 -28.32 2.74 24.95
CA LEU A 73 -27.07 2.48 25.63
C LEU A 73 -26.90 1.00 25.99
N SER A 74 -27.93 0.37 26.55
CA SER A 74 -27.86 -1.05 26.92
C SER A 74 -27.61 -1.92 25.69
N THR A 75 -28.30 -1.64 24.58
CA THR A 75 -28.13 -2.41 23.34
C THR A 75 -26.74 -2.21 22.75
N THR A 76 -26.19 -1.00 22.76
CA THR A 76 -24.82 -0.77 22.29
C THR A 76 -23.79 -1.51 23.13
N LYS A 77 -23.91 -1.46 24.46
CA LYS A 77 -23.02 -2.20 25.37
C LYS A 77 -23.10 -3.71 25.12
N ASP A 78 -24.30 -4.24 24.93
CA ASP A 78 -24.53 -5.65 24.60
C ASP A 78 -23.90 -6.03 23.24
N VAL A 79 -24.05 -5.18 22.23
CA VAL A 79 -23.46 -5.41 20.90
C VAL A 79 -21.93 -5.39 20.99
N GLU A 80 -21.31 -4.43 21.68
CA GLU A 80 -19.87 -4.45 21.87
C GLU A 80 -19.40 -5.67 22.68
N ALA A 81 -20.18 -6.12 23.66
CA ALA A 81 -19.88 -7.33 24.43
C ALA A 81 -19.94 -8.59 23.55
N ILE A 82 -20.92 -8.69 22.65
CA ILE A 82 -21.01 -9.80 21.68
C ILE A 82 -19.79 -9.80 20.75
N VAL A 83 -19.42 -8.64 20.21
CA VAL A 83 -18.24 -8.53 19.33
C VAL A 83 -16.97 -9.02 20.04
N ARG A 84 -16.78 -8.63 21.31
CA ARG A 84 -15.66 -9.11 22.15
C ARG A 84 -15.74 -10.61 22.41
N ALA A 85 -16.93 -11.14 22.71
CA ALA A 85 -17.14 -12.56 23.01
C ALA A 85 -16.84 -13.47 21.80
N GLU A 86 -17.11 -13.00 20.59
CA GLU A 86 -16.79 -13.71 19.34
C GLU A 86 -15.31 -13.55 18.93
N GLY A 87 -14.51 -12.82 19.71
CA GLY A 87 -13.06 -12.67 19.52
C GLY A 87 -12.63 -11.46 18.68
N ALA A 88 -13.54 -10.53 18.38
CA ALA A 88 -13.26 -9.31 17.63
C ALA A 88 -13.20 -8.06 18.53
N THR A 89 -12.51 -7.02 18.05
CA THR A 89 -12.47 -5.71 18.73
C THR A 89 -13.58 -4.81 18.19
N PRO A 90 -14.53 -4.32 19.01
CA PRO A 90 -15.54 -3.37 18.55
C PRO A 90 -14.94 -1.98 18.35
N ALA A 91 -15.37 -1.31 17.28
CA ALA A 91 -15.01 0.05 16.95
C ALA A 91 -16.27 0.88 16.66
N THR A 92 -16.97 1.31 17.72
CA THR A 92 -18.08 2.25 17.59
C THR A 92 -17.58 3.58 17.05
N VAL A 93 -18.18 4.06 15.95
CA VAL A 93 -17.78 5.29 15.27
C VAL A 93 -18.75 6.41 15.63
N ALA A 94 -18.25 7.60 15.97
CA ALA A 94 -19.05 8.80 16.17
C ALA A 94 -18.23 10.06 15.86
N ILE A 95 -18.89 11.22 15.83
CA ILE A 95 -18.20 12.51 15.87
C ILE A 95 -18.40 13.10 17.26
N ILE A 96 -17.31 13.44 17.93
CA ILE A 96 -17.32 14.08 19.25
C ILE A 96 -16.51 15.35 19.15
N GLU A 97 -17.15 16.49 19.42
CA GLU A 97 -16.50 17.81 19.42
C GLU A 97 -15.72 18.11 18.13
N GLY A 98 -16.31 17.73 16.98
CA GLY A 98 -15.73 17.93 15.65
C GLY A 98 -14.65 16.93 15.25
N LYS A 99 -14.32 15.92 16.07
CA LYS A 99 -13.38 14.85 15.74
C LYS A 99 -14.11 13.56 15.42
N VAL A 100 -13.67 12.86 14.38
CA VAL A 100 -14.17 11.53 14.02
C VAL A 100 -13.48 10.49 14.90
N HIS A 101 -14.24 9.91 15.83
CA HIS A 101 -13.75 8.87 16.72
C HIS A 101 -14.01 7.49 16.12
N VAL A 102 -13.01 6.62 16.13
CA VAL A 102 -13.14 5.21 15.72
C VAL A 102 -12.78 4.32 16.91
N GLY A 103 -13.81 3.79 17.55
CA GLY A 103 -13.76 3.24 18.90
C GLY A 103 -14.02 4.34 19.94
N LEU A 104 -14.95 4.07 20.86
CA LEU A 104 -15.34 5.00 21.92
C LEU A 104 -15.00 4.40 23.29
N SER A 105 -14.70 5.26 24.26
CA SER A 105 -14.64 4.86 25.66
C SER A 105 -16.05 4.61 26.22
N SER A 106 -16.13 3.97 27.39
CA SER A 106 -17.44 3.75 28.05
C SER A 106 -18.13 5.08 28.42
N GLU A 107 -17.33 6.08 28.82
CA GLU A 107 -17.80 7.42 29.15
C GLU A 107 -18.27 8.18 27.91
N GLU A 108 -17.54 8.08 26.80
CA GLU A 108 -17.93 8.66 25.52
C GLU A 108 -19.25 8.05 25.01
N LEU A 109 -19.43 6.73 25.15
CA LEU A 109 -20.68 6.04 24.84
C LEU A 109 -21.85 6.50 25.71
N ASP A 110 -21.64 6.58 27.02
CA ASP A 110 -22.66 7.03 27.98
C ASP A 110 -23.09 8.48 27.66
N CYS A 111 -22.12 9.35 27.38
CA CYS A 111 -22.36 10.74 26.98
C CYS A 111 -23.14 10.83 25.66
N LEU A 112 -22.76 10.04 24.66
CA LEU A 112 -23.41 10.04 23.35
C LEU A 112 -24.86 9.55 23.45
N ALA A 113 -25.11 8.49 24.23
CA ALA A 113 -26.46 7.94 24.42
C ALA A 113 -27.40 8.83 25.23
N GLY A 114 -26.86 9.67 26.12
CA GLY A 114 -27.60 10.68 26.87
C GLY A 114 -27.82 12.00 26.11
N SER A 115 -27.16 12.19 24.97
CA SER A 115 -27.19 13.46 24.23
C SER A 115 -28.52 13.68 23.52
N LYS A 116 -29.17 14.82 23.81
CA LYS A 116 -30.40 15.26 23.11
C LYS A 116 -30.13 16.12 21.88
N ASN A 117 -28.92 16.66 21.75
CA ASN A 117 -28.54 17.64 20.71
C ASN A 117 -27.58 17.07 19.66
N SER A 118 -27.43 15.74 19.59
CA SER A 118 -26.54 15.10 18.62
C SER A 118 -27.07 15.24 17.19
N VAL A 119 -26.19 15.61 16.27
CA VAL A 119 -26.50 15.66 14.84
C VAL A 119 -26.52 14.24 14.26
N LYS A 120 -27.47 13.93 13.38
CA LYS A 120 -27.43 12.70 12.58
C LYS A 120 -26.52 12.93 11.37
N VAL A 121 -25.39 12.23 11.30
CA VAL A 121 -24.30 12.55 10.37
C VAL A 121 -24.22 11.53 9.24
N SER A 122 -24.58 11.92 8.03
CA SER A 122 -24.31 11.20 6.79
C SER A 122 -23.07 11.77 6.09
N ARG A 123 -22.67 11.20 4.95
CA ARG A 123 -21.50 11.65 4.15
C ARG A 123 -21.44 13.17 3.98
N ARG A 124 -22.56 13.80 3.59
CA ARG A 124 -22.61 15.25 3.32
C ARG A 124 -22.50 16.12 4.57
N ASP A 125 -22.83 15.56 5.73
CA ASP A 125 -22.88 16.29 6.98
C ASP A 125 -21.51 16.30 7.68
N LEU A 126 -20.62 15.34 7.34
CA LEU A 126 -19.27 15.22 7.89
C LEU A 126 -18.50 16.55 7.92
N PRO A 127 -18.34 17.31 6.81
CA PRO A 127 -17.57 18.54 6.84
C PRO A 127 -18.18 19.62 7.74
N TYR A 128 -19.51 19.68 7.81
CA TYR A 128 -20.21 20.66 8.64
C TYR A 128 -20.05 20.37 10.13
N VAL A 129 -20.28 19.12 10.54
CA VAL A 129 -20.20 18.71 11.95
C VAL A 129 -18.76 18.85 12.47
N VAL A 130 -17.79 18.43 11.66
CA VAL A 130 -16.35 18.59 11.95
C VAL A 130 -15.97 20.07 12.08
N SER A 131 -16.27 20.89 11.07
CA SER A 131 -15.89 22.32 11.08
C SER A 131 -16.55 23.15 12.18
N LYS A 132 -17.68 22.69 12.71
CA LYS A 132 -18.40 23.36 13.80
C LYS A 132 -18.07 22.83 15.19
N GLY A 133 -17.19 21.84 15.31
CA GLY A 133 -16.88 21.24 16.62
C GLY A 133 -18.09 20.54 17.23
N LEU A 134 -19.01 20.02 16.41
CA LEU A 134 -20.27 19.42 16.88
C LEU A 134 -20.10 17.92 17.18
N THR A 135 -21.01 17.41 18.01
CA THR A 135 -21.13 15.98 18.30
C THR A 135 -22.29 15.39 17.49
N GLY A 136 -22.09 14.20 16.92
CA GLY A 136 -23.10 13.56 16.09
C GLY A 136 -22.92 12.06 15.95
N GLY A 137 -24.07 11.39 15.82
CA GLY A 137 -24.14 9.96 15.52
C GLY A 137 -23.98 9.72 14.02
N THR A 138 -22.99 8.92 13.63
CA THR A 138 -22.72 8.58 12.23
C THR A 138 -23.72 7.55 11.72
N THR A 139 -24.29 7.79 10.54
CA THR A 139 -25.09 6.78 9.82
C THR A 139 -24.18 5.72 9.20
N VAL A 140 -24.77 4.73 8.54
CA VAL A 140 -24.08 3.72 7.72
C VAL A 140 -23.04 4.37 6.79
N SER A 141 -23.43 5.34 5.95
CA SER A 141 -22.48 6.00 5.04
C SER A 141 -21.27 6.67 5.73
N ALA A 142 -21.49 7.48 6.77
CA ALA A 142 -20.39 8.15 7.49
C ALA A 142 -19.50 7.15 8.26
N THR A 143 -20.11 6.09 8.80
CA THR A 143 -19.39 5.02 9.50
C THR A 143 -18.51 4.24 8.54
N MET A 144 -19.00 3.92 7.33
CA MET A 144 -18.21 3.25 6.29
C MET A 144 -16.97 4.06 5.92
N ILE A 145 -17.11 5.37 5.71
CA ILE A 145 -15.99 6.26 5.39
C ILE A 145 -14.92 6.19 6.48
N ALA A 146 -15.32 6.37 7.75
CA ALA A 146 -14.39 6.38 8.86
C ALA A 146 -13.73 5.01 9.10
N ALA A 147 -14.50 3.92 9.03
CA ALA A 147 -14.02 2.56 9.21
C ALA A 147 -13.04 2.16 8.09
N HIS A 148 -13.37 2.45 6.84
CA HIS A 148 -12.50 2.18 5.69
C HIS A 148 -11.22 3.01 5.76
N TYR A 149 -11.32 4.28 6.14
CA TYR A 149 -10.16 5.17 6.28
C TYR A 149 -9.10 4.60 7.24
N VAL A 150 -9.52 3.96 8.33
CA VAL A 150 -8.59 3.32 9.29
C VAL A 150 -8.30 1.85 8.98
N GLY A 151 -8.81 1.30 7.88
CA GLY A 151 -8.53 -0.07 7.44
C GLY A 151 -9.38 -1.18 8.07
N ILE A 152 -10.54 -0.86 8.66
CA ILE A 152 -11.48 -1.88 9.18
C ILE A 152 -12.28 -2.50 8.02
N PRO A 153 -12.22 -3.83 7.80
CA PRO A 153 -12.84 -4.46 6.63
C PRO A 153 -14.32 -4.86 6.82
N VAL A 154 -14.82 -4.92 8.07
CA VAL A 154 -16.18 -5.37 8.39
C VAL A 154 -16.90 -4.34 9.26
N PHE A 155 -18.10 -3.97 8.86
CA PHE A 155 -19.00 -3.06 9.55
C PHE A 155 -20.35 -3.76 9.79
N VAL A 156 -20.87 -3.68 11.01
CA VAL A 156 -22.18 -4.21 11.39
C VAL A 156 -23.17 -3.07 11.67
N THR A 157 -24.38 -3.20 11.13
CA THR A 157 -25.53 -2.36 11.49
C THR A 157 -26.78 -3.25 11.64
N GLY A 158 -27.88 -2.69 12.15
CA GLY A 158 -29.18 -3.34 12.06
C GLY A 158 -29.63 -3.52 10.62
N GLY A 159 -29.62 -2.45 9.82
CA GLY A 159 -30.21 -2.43 8.47
C GLY A 159 -29.76 -1.20 7.72
N ILE A 160 -29.41 -1.34 6.44
CA ILE A 160 -28.97 -0.19 5.64
C ILE A 160 -30.15 0.71 5.26
N GLY A 161 -29.88 1.98 4.94
CA GLY A 161 -30.81 2.78 4.16
C GLY A 161 -30.94 2.27 2.72
N GLY A 162 -31.81 2.89 1.93
CA GLY A 162 -32.12 2.41 0.59
C GLY A 162 -32.99 3.39 -0.18
N VAL A 163 -33.60 2.90 -1.27
CA VAL A 163 -34.59 3.64 -2.05
C VAL A 163 -35.89 3.67 -1.27
N HIS A 164 -36.47 4.84 -1.04
CA HIS A 164 -37.78 4.94 -0.39
C HIS A 164 -38.89 4.46 -1.35
N ARG A 165 -40.06 4.07 -0.82
CA ARG A 165 -41.18 3.48 -1.61
C ARG A 165 -41.79 4.37 -2.69
N SER A 166 -41.45 5.65 -2.73
CA SER A 166 -41.80 6.59 -3.82
C SER A 166 -40.56 7.24 -4.43
N GLY A 167 -39.40 6.60 -4.27
CA GLY A 167 -38.08 7.06 -4.67
C GLY A 167 -37.97 7.33 -6.17
N GLU A 168 -38.74 6.63 -7.00
CA GLU A 168 -38.81 6.88 -8.44
C GLU A 168 -39.46 8.23 -8.79
N LYS A 169 -40.25 8.82 -7.88
CA LYS A 169 -40.93 10.10 -8.08
C LYS A 169 -40.19 11.25 -7.41
N ASN A 170 -39.71 11.04 -6.19
CA ASN A 170 -39.12 12.10 -5.37
C ASN A 170 -37.59 12.03 -5.24
N LEU A 171 -36.96 10.97 -5.76
CA LEU A 171 -35.53 10.69 -5.65
C LEU A 171 -35.03 10.64 -4.19
N ASP A 172 -35.90 10.26 -3.25
CA ASP A 172 -35.54 10.02 -1.85
C ASP A 172 -34.80 8.68 -1.74
N ILE A 173 -33.47 8.76 -1.89
CA ILE A 173 -32.56 7.62 -1.92
C ILE A 173 -31.46 7.85 -0.88
N SER A 174 -31.26 6.86 0.00
CA SER A 174 -30.21 6.96 1.02
C SER A 174 -28.81 7.07 0.40
N ALA A 175 -28.00 7.97 0.96
CA ALA A 175 -26.58 8.08 0.64
C ALA A 175 -25.79 6.81 0.96
N ASP A 176 -26.33 5.90 1.77
CA ASP A 176 -25.72 4.60 2.07
C ASP A 176 -25.47 3.77 0.80
N LEU A 177 -26.37 3.84 -0.19
CA LEU A 177 -26.23 3.05 -1.43
C LEU A 177 -25.09 3.55 -2.30
N THR A 178 -24.97 4.86 -2.46
CA THR A 178 -23.84 5.47 -3.18
C THR A 178 -22.53 5.29 -2.43
N GLU A 179 -22.55 5.27 -1.09
CA GLU A 179 -21.35 4.98 -0.31
C GLU A 179 -20.89 3.54 -0.46
N LEU A 180 -21.82 2.57 -0.49
CA LEU A 180 -21.51 1.18 -0.86
C LEU A 180 -20.89 1.08 -2.26
N GLY A 181 -21.25 1.94 -3.21
CA GLY A 181 -20.61 2.02 -4.52
C GLY A 181 -19.22 2.67 -4.54
N ARG A 182 -18.71 3.21 -3.42
CA ARG A 182 -17.47 4.00 -3.35
C ARG A 182 -16.44 3.49 -2.35
N THR A 183 -16.91 2.80 -1.32
CA THR A 183 -16.09 2.47 -0.15
C THR A 183 -15.98 0.96 -0.02
N SER A 184 -14.75 0.46 -0.11
CA SER A 184 -14.44 -0.98 -0.05
C SER A 184 -14.48 -1.47 1.39
N ILE A 185 -15.68 -1.86 1.84
CA ILE A 185 -15.96 -2.41 3.16
C ILE A 185 -17.14 -3.39 3.09
N ALA A 186 -17.12 -4.44 3.91
CA ALA A 186 -18.25 -5.35 4.04
C ALA A 186 -19.24 -4.82 5.08
N VAL A 187 -20.50 -4.65 4.68
CA VAL A 187 -21.59 -4.24 5.56
C VAL A 187 -22.49 -5.44 5.83
N VAL A 188 -22.57 -5.83 7.10
CA VAL A 188 -23.42 -6.91 7.59
C VAL A 188 -24.67 -6.29 8.21
N SER A 189 -25.83 -6.61 7.65
CA SER A 189 -27.11 -6.04 8.08
C SER A 189 -28.26 -7.02 7.89
N ALA A 190 -29.43 -6.73 8.46
CA ALA A 190 -30.65 -7.50 8.21
C ALA A 190 -31.31 -7.14 6.88
N GLY A 191 -30.49 -6.89 5.85
CA GLY A 191 -30.92 -6.29 4.59
C GLY A 191 -31.18 -4.79 4.74
N VAL A 192 -32.26 -4.33 4.11
CA VAL A 192 -32.67 -2.92 4.03
C VAL A 192 -33.81 -2.69 5.03
N LYS A 193 -33.82 -1.54 5.72
CA LYS A 193 -34.90 -1.20 6.67
C LYS A 193 -36.28 -1.34 6.01
N SER A 194 -37.24 -1.99 6.68
CA SER A 194 -38.56 -2.37 6.10
C SER A 194 -39.43 -1.21 5.58
N ILE A 195 -39.12 0.02 5.96
CA ILE A 195 -39.81 1.23 5.47
C ILE A 195 -39.49 1.58 4.01
N LEU A 196 -38.53 0.88 3.41
CA LEU A 196 -37.93 1.16 2.11
C LEU A 196 -38.44 0.19 1.04
N ASP A 197 -38.06 0.46 -0.20
CA ASP A 197 -38.32 -0.38 -1.37
C ASP A 197 -37.14 -1.31 -1.63
N ILE A 198 -37.32 -2.60 -1.36
CA ILE A 198 -36.25 -3.60 -1.50
C ILE A 198 -35.89 -3.82 -2.96
N GLY A 199 -36.88 -3.97 -3.84
CA GLY A 199 -36.64 -4.20 -5.27
C GLY A 199 -35.82 -3.09 -5.91
N ARG A 200 -36.25 -1.83 -5.71
CA ARG A 200 -35.50 -0.67 -6.24
C ARG A 200 -34.15 -0.49 -5.58
N THR A 201 -34.02 -0.87 -4.31
CA THR A 201 -32.71 -0.82 -3.63
C THR A 201 -31.73 -1.82 -4.25
N LEU A 202 -32.17 -3.05 -4.56
CA LEU A 202 -31.32 -4.05 -5.21
C LEU A 202 -30.88 -3.60 -6.61
N GLU A 203 -31.79 -3.07 -7.42
CA GLU A 203 -31.46 -2.49 -8.74
C GLU A 203 -30.45 -1.33 -8.65
N PHE A 204 -30.59 -0.47 -7.64
CA PHE A 204 -29.67 0.63 -7.43
C PHE A 204 -28.28 0.11 -7.00
N LEU A 205 -28.22 -0.89 -6.12
CA LEU A 205 -26.97 -1.51 -5.67
C LEU A 205 -26.24 -2.21 -6.83
N GLU A 206 -26.97 -2.89 -7.71
CA GLU A 206 -26.43 -3.43 -8.96
C GLU A 206 -25.81 -2.33 -9.82
N THR A 207 -26.54 -1.22 -10.02
CA THR A 207 -26.07 -0.05 -10.78
C THR A 207 -24.80 0.57 -10.17
N GLN A 208 -24.66 0.53 -8.84
CA GLN A 208 -23.48 1.03 -8.13
C GLN A 208 -22.32 0.01 -8.07
N GLY A 209 -22.46 -1.18 -8.66
CA GLY A 209 -21.43 -2.22 -8.64
C GLY A 209 -21.20 -2.83 -7.26
N VAL A 210 -22.22 -2.84 -6.40
CA VAL A 210 -22.14 -3.41 -5.05
C VAL A 210 -22.42 -4.89 -5.09
N CYS A 211 -21.52 -5.70 -4.51
CA CYS A 211 -21.74 -7.13 -4.38
C CYS A 211 -22.77 -7.39 -3.26
N VAL A 212 -23.91 -8.02 -3.58
CA VAL A 212 -24.97 -8.33 -2.61
C VAL A 212 -25.10 -9.85 -2.44
N ALA A 213 -25.05 -10.35 -1.21
CA ALA A 213 -25.29 -11.75 -0.91
C ALA A 213 -26.18 -11.93 0.32
N SER A 214 -27.10 -12.89 0.26
CA SER A 214 -27.83 -13.36 1.45
C SER A 214 -26.97 -14.32 2.26
N TYR A 215 -27.00 -14.19 3.58
CA TYR A 215 -26.31 -15.09 4.50
C TYR A 215 -27.26 -16.18 5.00
N GLY A 216 -26.85 -17.45 4.93
CA GLY A 216 -27.65 -18.62 5.31
C GLY A 216 -27.88 -19.55 4.13
N SER A 217 -28.92 -20.40 4.19
CA SER A 217 -29.14 -21.48 3.21
C SER A 217 -29.93 -21.08 1.96
N SER A 218 -30.30 -19.80 1.80
CA SER A 218 -31.18 -19.35 0.73
C SER A 218 -30.74 -18.00 0.16
N LYS A 219 -31.09 -17.76 -1.12
CA LYS A 219 -30.94 -16.46 -1.79
C LYS A 219 -32.02 -15.45 -1.39
N ASN A 220 -33.00 -15.81 -0.57
CA ASN A 220 -34.02 -14.86 -0.13
C ASN A 220 -33.37 -13.65 0.53
N PHE A 221 -33.70 -12.45 0.05
CA PHE A 221 -33.24 -11.21 0.66
C PHE A 221 -34.11 -10.92 1.88
N PRO A 222 -33.54 -10.69 3.09
CA PRO A 222 -34.33 -10.40 4.27
C PRO A 222 -34.93 -8.99 4.24
N ALA A 223 -36.15 -8.85 4.77
CA ALA A 223 -36.86 -7.57 4.91
C ALA A 223 -36.74 -7.02 6.34
N PHE A 224 -35.53 -7.04 6.90
CA PHE A 224 -35.20 -6.52 8.24
C PHE A 224 -35.90 -7.28 9.39
N PHE A 225 -37.20 -7.08 9.61
CA PHE A 225 -37.99 -7.83 10.61
C PHE A 225 -38.51 -9.19 10.12
N SER A 226 -38.37 -9.48 8.83
CA SER A 226 -38.79 -10.74 8.22
C SER A 226 -37.61 -11.40 7.50
N PRO A 227 -37.42 -12.73 7.62
CA PRO A 227 -36.40 -13.45 6.86
C PRO A 227 -36.72 -13.53 5.36
N GLN A 228 -37.95 -13.19 4.94
CA GLN A 228 -38.40 -13.25 3.55
C GLN A 228 -39.01 -11.91 3.13
N SER A 229 -38.53 -11.36 2.01
CA SER A 229 -39.04 -10.12 1.42
C SER A 229 -39.86 -10.30 0.14
N GLY A 230 -39.84 -11.50 -0.44
CA GLY A 230 -40.29 -11.74 -1.82
C GLY A 230 -39.25 -11.40 -2.90
N PHE A 231 -38.08 -10.87 -2.51
CA PHE A 231 -36.94 -10.61 -3.39
C PHE A 231 -35.78 -11.56 -3.09
N THR A 232 -34.87 -11.72 -4.05
CA THR A 232 -33.67 -12.54 -3.93
C THR A 232 -32.40 -11.72 -4.13
N SER A 233 -31.35 -12.05 -3.37
CA SER A 233 -29.99 -11.60 -3.63
C SER A 233 -29.43 -12.29 -4.89
N PRO A 234 -28.51 -11.65 -5.64
CA PRO A 234 -27.84 -12.29 -6.76
C PRO A 234 -26.99 -13.49 -6.30
N TYR A 235 -26.37 -13.37 -5.12
CA TYR A 235 -25.49 -14.37 -4.51
C TYR A 235 -25.96 -14.82 -3.12
N GLN A 236 -25.38 -15.90 -2.63
CA GLN A 236 -25.64 -16.43 -1.28
C GLN A 236 -24.34 -17.02 -0.72
N VAL A 237 -24.15 -16.86 0.59
CA VAL A 237 -23.06 -17.43 1.37
C VAL A 237 -23.62 -18.14 2.60
N SER A 238 -23.10 -19.32 2.92
CA SER A 238 -23.74 -20.23 3.87
C SER A 238 -23.20 -20.12 5.30
N ASN A 239 -21.98 -19.62 5.45
CA ASN A 239 -21.22 -19.62 6.70
C ASN A 239 -20.20 -18.47 6.73
N PRO A 240 -19.56 -18.19 7.89
CA PRO A 240 -18.60 -17.11 8.03
C PRO A 240 -17.38 -17.25 7.12
N GLU A 241 -16.93 -18.48 6.83
CA GLU A 241 -15.78 -18.77 5.99
C GLU A 241 -16.02 -18.43 4.51
N GLU A 242 -17.19 -18.76 3.98
CA GLU A 242 -17.61 -18.38 2.62
C GLU A 242 -17.74 -16.86 2.50
N ALA A 243 -18.38 -16.22 3.47
CA ALA A 243 -18.49 -14.77 3.54
C ALA A 243 -17.12 -14.09 3.61
N ALA A 244 -16.20 -14.59 4.44
CA ALA A 244 -14.83 -14.10 4.51
C ALA A 244 -14.08 -14.27 3.17
N THR A 245 -14.28 -15.40 2.48
CA THR A 245 -13.67 -15.65 1.16
C THR A 245 -14.18 -14.67 0.11
N LEU A 246 -15.49 -14.37 0.12
CA LEU A 246 -16.10 -13.37 -0.76
C LEU A 246 -15.49 -11.99 -0.51
N ILE A 247 -15.43 -11.55 0.75
CA ILE A 247 -14.84 -10.26 1.13
C ILE A 247 -13.36 -10.21 0.72
N ALA A 248 -12.59 -11.26 1.01
CA ALA A 248 -11.19 -11.33 0.66
C ALA A 248 -10.97 -11.24 -0.87
N SER A 249 -11.84 -11.87 -1.66
CA SER A 249 -11.78 -11.80 -3.13
C SER A 249 -12.07 -10.39 -3.64
N CYS A 250 -13.09 -9.71 -3.10
CA CYS A 250 -13.39 -8.32 -3.44
C CYS A 250 -12.20 -7.39 -3.14
N LEU A 251 -11.57 -7.56 -1.98
CA LEU A 251 -10.38 -6.78 -1.60
C LEU A 251 -9.18 -7.07 -2.51
N SER A 252 -8.94 -8.34 -2.85
CA SER A 252 -7.83 -8.74 -3.74
C SER A 252 -7.99 -8.24 -5.17
N LEU A 253 -9.22 -8.05 -5.65
CA LEU A 253 -9.50 -7.46 -6.96
C LEU A 253 -9.30 -5.93 -7.01
N GLY A 254 -9.09 -5.28 -5.86
CA GLY A 254 -8.91 -3.83 -5.79
C GLY A 254 -10.16 -3.02 -6.17
N LEU A 255 -11.35 -3.62 -6.02
CA LEU A 255 -12.61 -2.95 -6.36
C LEU A 255 -12.92 -1.82 -5.38
N GLN A 256 -13.33 -0.67 -5.92
CA GLN A 256 -13.73 0.51 -5.15
C GLN A 256 -15.23 0.48 -4.78
N SER A 257 -15.76 -0.70 -4.49
CA SER A 257 -17.13 -0.92 -4.01
C SER A 257 -17.14 -1.87 -2.81
N GLY A 258 -18.18 -1.73 -1.99
CA GLY A 258 -18.42 -2.55 -0.81
C GLY A 258 -19.16 -3.85 -1.11
N VAL A 259 -19.34 -4.63 -0.05
CA VAL A 259 -20.12 -5.88 -0.07
C VAL A 259 -21.27 -5.73 0.92
N LEU A 260 -22.49 -6.07 0.51
CA LEU A 260 -23.64 -6.18 1.41
C LEU A 260 -23.91 -7.65 1.71
N LEU A 261 -23.77 -8.02 2.98
CA LEU A 261 -24.14 -9.34 3.50
C LEU A 261 -25.45 -9.23 4.28
N ALA A 262 -26.53 -9.70 3.66
CA ALA A 262 -27.87 -9.61 4.21
C ALA A 262 -28.21 -10.84 5.08
N VAL A 263 -28.24 -10.63 6.40
CA VAL A 263 -28.42 -11.66 7.43
C VAL A 263 -29.88 -11.69 7.89
N PRO A 264 -30.62 -12.80 7.76
CA PRO A 264 -31.99 -12.87 8.26
C PRO A 264 -32.05 -12.72 9.78
N ILE A 265 -33.14 -12.13 10.28
CA ILE A 265 -33.46 -12.12 11.71
C ILE A 265 -33.56 -13.57 12.24
N PRO A 266 -33.17 -13.85 13.51
CA PRO A 266 -33.33 -15.18 14.09
C PRO A 266 -34.77 -15.70 14.03
N GLU A 267 -34.92 -17.00 13.79
CA GLU A 267 -36.22 -17.66 13.55
C GLU A 267 -37.22 -17.47 14.71
N GLU A 268 -36.73 -17.49 15.95
CA GLU A 268 -37.51 -17.24 17.17
C GLU A 268 -38.19 -15.86 17.20
N HIS A 269 -37.68 -14.89 16.43
CA HIS A 269 -38.22 -13.55 16.30
C HIS A 269 -38.93 -13.31 14.94
N ALA A 270 -38.82 -14.24 13.99
CA ALA A 270 -39.40 -14.12 12.66
C ALA A 270 -40.93 -14.13 12.66
N ALA A 271 -41.56 -14.83 13.62
CA ALA A 271 -43.03 -14.92 13.71
C ALA A 271 -43.71 -13.56 13.95
N ALA A 272 -43.00 -12.59 14.53
CA ALA A 272 -43.51 -11.23 14.71
C ALA A 272 -43.41 -10.38 13.42
N GLY A 273 -42.65 -10.82 12.42
CA GLY A 273 -42.31 -10.06 11.22
C GLY A 273 -43.51 -9.55 10.44
N GLN A 274 -44.52 -10.39 10.20
CA GLN A 274 -45.74 -9.99 9.48
C GLN A 274 -46.51 -8.92 10.24
N GLN A 275 -46.67 -9.09 11.56
CA GLN A 275 -47.35 -8.10 12.41
C GLN A 275 -46.61 -6.75 12.38
N ILE A 276 -45.28 -6.77 12.34
CA ILE A 276 -44.46 -5.55 12.29
C ILE A 276 -44.58 -4.90 10.90
N GLU A 277 -44.59 -5.68 9.82
CA GLU A 277 -44.77 -5.17 8.46
C GLU A 277 -46.13 -4.48 8.29
N ASP A 278 -47.22 -5.08 8.79
CA ASP A 278 -48.54 -4.47 8.74
C ASP A 278 -48.56 -3.12 9.50
N ALA A 279 -47.86 -3.03 10.63
CA ALA A 279 -47.69 -1.79 11.38
C ALA A 279 -46.85 -0.74 10.61
N ILE A 280 -45.84 -1.17 9.84
CA ILE A 280 -45.04 -0.29 8.98
C ILE A 280 -45.89 0.29 7.87
N GLN A 281 -46.70 -0.54 7.19
CA GLN A 281 -47.62 -0.07 6.14
C GLN A 281 -48.57 1.01 6.69
N ALA A 282 -49.15 0.77 7.86
CA ALA A 282 -50.02 1.73 8.53
C ALA A 282 -49.29 3.04 8.92
N ALA A 283 -48.03 2.95 9.35
CA ALA A 283 -47.22 4.11 9.71
C ALA A 283 -46.79 4.93 8.47
N VAL A 284 -46.39 4.28 7.40
CA VAL A 284 -46.02 4.93 6.12
C VAL A 284 -47.21 5.67 5.51
N ALA A 285 -48.42 5.10 5.58
CA ALA A 285 -49.62 5.80 5.14
C ALA A 285 -49.87 7.12 5.91
N GLN A 286 -49.53 7.16 7.21
CA GLN A 286 -49.68 8.37 8.03
C GLN A 286 -48.63 9.43 7.73
N VAL A 287 -47.43 9.07 7.26
CA VAL A 287 -46.37 10.01 6.86
C VAL A 287 -46.86 10.93 5.75
N SER A 288 -47.48 10.34 4.71
CA SER A 288 -48.04 11.09 3.59
C SER A 288 -49.18 12.02 4.01
N VAL A 289 -50.07 11.55 4.90
CA VAL A 289 -51.19 12.36 5.41
C VAL A 289 -50.72 13.53 6.27
N LYS A 290 -49.64 13.35 7.05
CA LYS A 290 -49.09 14.38 7.94
C LYS A 290 -48.02 15.26 7.29
N GLY A 291 -47.66 15.02 6.02
CA GLY A 291 -46.64 15.79 5.31
C GLY A 291 -45.23 15.68 5.87
N ILE A 292 -44.89 14.58 6.56
CA ILE A 292 -43.55 14.36 7.12
C ILE A 292 -42.60 13.97 5.99
N THR A 293 -41.45 14.64 5.86
CA THR A 293 -40.51 14.43 4.74
C THR A 293 -39.04 14.42 5.19
N GLY A 294 -38.16 13.89 4.34
CA GLY A 294 -36.72 13.89 4.57
C GLY A 294 -36.30 13.10 5.82
N ARG A 295 -35.37 13.68 6.60
CA ARG A 295 -34.71 12.99 7.74
C ARG A 295 -35.65 12.61 8.89
N ASP A 296 -36.83 13.22 8.95
CA ASP A 296 -37.81 13.05 10.04
C ASP A 296 -38.79 11.87 9.79
N VAL A 297 -38.80 11.31 8.58
CA VAL A 297 -39.65 10.17 8.20
C VAL A 297 -39.30 8.92 9.01
N THR A 298 -38.02 8.57 9.11
CA THR A 298 -37.58 7.32 9.77
C THR A 298 -37.88 7.33 11.28
N PRO A 299 -37.54 8.37 12.07
CA PRO A 299 -37.87 8.40 13.49
C PRO A 299 -39.37 8.30 13.77
N PHE A 300 -40.20 9.01 12.98
CA PHE A 300 -41.66 8.94 13.11
C PHE A 300 -42.20 7.53 12.88
N ILE A 301 -41.76 6.86 11.82
CA ILE A 301 -42.21 5.49 11.51
C ILE A 301 -41.78 4.53 12.62
N LEU A 302 -40.52 4.57 13.07
CA LEU A 302 -40.03 3.68 14.11
C LEU A 302 -40.80 3.86 15.43
N GLN A 303 -41.09 5.10 15.83
CA GLN A 303 -41.93 5.38 16.99
C GLN A 303 -43.34 4.79 16.81
N LYS A 304 -43.97 5.03 15.65
CA LYS A 304 -45.34 4.59 15.42
C LYS A 304 -45.47 3.07 15.35
N VAL A 305 -44.51 2.41 14.72
CA VAL A 305 -44.44 0.94 14.65
C VAL A 305 -44.24 0.35 16.05
N ASN A 306 -43.42 0.97 16.91
CA ASN A 306 -43.25 0.51 18.28
C ASN A 306 -44.53 0.62 19.12
N GLU A 307 -45.30 1.71 18.94
CA GLU A 307 -46.62 1.87 19.55
C GLU A 307 -47.60 0.80 19.08
N LEU A 308 -47.72 0.60 17.76
CA LEU A 308 -48.67 -0.33 17.15
C LEU A 308 -48.35 -1.80 17.48
N THR A 309 -47.07 -2.12 17.65
CA THR A 309 -46.59 -3.48 17.95
C THR A 309 -46.42 -3.73 19.45
N LYS A 310 -46.77 -2.76 20.32
CA LYS A 310 -46.64 -2.82 21.78
C LYS A 310 -45.22 -3.24 22.23
N GLY A 311 -44.20 -2.66 21.60
CA GLY A 311 -42.79 -2.94 21.94
C GLY A 311 -42.14 -4.12 21.20
N LYS A 312 -42.91 -4.95 20.48
CA LYS A 312 -42.36 -6.12 19.78
C LYS A 312 -41.35 -5.74 18.68
N SER A 313 -41.56 -4.62 17.97
CA SER A 313 -40.62 -4.16 16.95
C SER A 313 -39.27 -3.74 17.53
N LEU A 314 -39.24 -3.14 18.72
CA LEU A 314 -37.99 -2.82 19.41
C LEU A 314 -37.25 -4.08 19.84
N GLN A 315 -37.96 -5.07 20.39
CA GLN A 315 -37.37 -6.37 20.75
C GLN A 315 -36.77 -7.09 19.52
N ALA A 316 -37.50 -7.12 18.41
CA ALA A 316 -37.02 -7.69 17.15
C ALA A 316 -35.80 -6.92 16.61
N ASN A 317 -35.78 -5.58 16.72
CA ASN A 317 -34.65 -4.75 16.31
C ASN A 317 -33.39 -4.99 17.16
N ILE A 318 -33.56 -5.20 18.47
CA ILE A 318 -32.46 -5.58 19.37
C ILE A 318 -31.96 -6.98 19.02
N ALA A 319 -32.86 -7.93 18.75
CA ALA A 319 -32.47 -9.29 18.40
C ALA A 319 -31.70 -9.36 17.08
N LEU A 320 -32.17 -8.67 16.03
CA LEU A 320 -31.48 -8.67 14.74
C LEU A 320 -30.10 -8.00 14.83
N ILE A 321 -29.92 -6.90 15.58
CA ILE A 321 -28.60 -6.26 15.65
C ILE A 321 -27.61 -7.12 16.43
N ARG A 322 -28.05 -7.81 17.49
CA ARG A 322 -27.23 -8.80 18.21
C ARG A 322 -26.82 -9.95 17.29
N ASN A 323 -27.74 -10.43 16.44
CA ASN A 323 -27.43 -11.47 15.46
C ASN A 323 -26.43 -10.98 14.41
N ASN A 324 -26.63 -9.79 13.86
CA ASN A 324 -25.70 -9.20 12.89
C ASN A 324 -24.31 -8.97 13.50
N ALA A 325 -24.23 -8.56 14.78
CA ALA A 325 -22.98 -8.40 15.50
C ALA A 325 -22.26 -9.73 15.68
N ARG A 326 -22.99 -10.80 16.02
CA ARG A 326 -22.44 -12.15 16.10
C ARG A 326 -21.89 -12.61 14.75
N VAL A 327 -22.73 -12.59 13.71
CA VAL A 327 -22.35 -13.04 12.36
C VAL A 327 -21.20 -12.20 11.80
N GLY A 328 -21.27 -10.88 11.91
CA GLY A 328 -20.21 -9.98 11.45
C GLY A 328 -18.88 -10.17 12.17
N SER A 329 -18.91 -10.48 13.47
CA SER A 329 -17.70 -10.80 14.24
C SER A 329 -17.10 -12.13 13.82
N GLN A 330 -17.93 -13.16 13.63
CA GLN A 330 -17.49 -14.45 13.11
C GLN A 330 -16.85 -14.32 11.72
N ILE A 331 -17.45 -13.50 10.85
CA ILE A 331 -16.89 -13.20 9.52
C ILE A 331 -15.55 -12.46 9.65
N ALA A 332 -15.46 -11.46 10.53
CA ALA A 332 -14.21 -10.73 10.76
C ALA A 332 -13.10 -11.66 11.29
N CYS A 333 -13.43 -12.56 12.22
CA CYS A 333 -12.52 -13.58 12.74
C CYS A 333 -12.09 -14.56 11.66
N ALA A 334 -13.02 -15.07 10.84
CA ALA A 334 -12.72 -15.93 9.70
C ALA A 334 -11.84 -15.23 8.66
N LEU A 335 -12.09 -13.94 8.37
CA LEU A 335 -11.29 -13.13 7.45
C LEU A 335 -9.88 -12.90 7.99
N SER A 336 -9.73 -12.57 9.28
CA SER A 336 -8.43 -12.42 9.94
C SER A 336 -7.66 -13.76 9.91
N LYS A 337 -8.33 -14.87 10.25
CA LYS A 337 -7.76 -16.22 10.16
C LYS A 337 -7.34 -16.57 8.74
N GLN A 338 -8.15 -16.29 7.72
CA GLN A 338 -7.78 -16.52 6.33
C GLN A 338 -6.61 -15.65 5.86
N ARG A 339 -6.51 -14.40 6.33
CA ARG A 339 -5.34 -13.54 6.05
C ARG A 339 -4.09 -14.15 6.68
N ILE A 340 -4.16 -14.54 7.94
CA ILE A 340 -3.06 -15.23 8.65
C ILE A 340 -2.73 -16.56 7.95
N GLU A 341 -3.72 -17.35 7.55
CA GLU A 341 -3.53 -18.63 6.87
C GLU A 341 -3.02 -18.47 5.43
N ARG A 342 -3.39 -17.42 4.70
CA ARG A 342 -2.81 -17.07 3.39
C ARG A 342 -1.38 -16.58 3.56
N ASP A 343 -1.10 -15.82 4.61
CA ASP A 343 0.26 -15.49 5.01
C ASP A 343 1.05 -16.75 5.39
N VAL A 344 0.41 -17.78 5.97
CA VAL A 344 1.03 -19.06 6.34
C VAL A 344 1.12 -20.05 5.16
N ARG A 345 0.19 -20.04 4.20
CA ARG A 345 0.17 -20.90 3.00
C ARG A 345 1.05 -20.33 1.88
N SER A 346 1.12 -19.01 1.72
CA SER A 346 2.22 -18.36 0.98
C SER A 346 3.58 -18.61 1.64
N LYS A 347 3.58 -19.01 2.92
CA LYS A 347 4.75 -19.51 3.62
C LYS A 347 4.98 -21.03 3.45
N THR A 348 4.18 -21.91 2.85
CA THR A 348 4.50 -23.37 2.78
C THR A 348 5.20 -23.82 1.49
N PRO A 349 6.51 -24.13 1.51
CA PRO A 349 7.16 -25.11 0.65
C PRO A 349 6.99 -26.53 1.24
N HIS A 350 7.13 -27.56 0.38
CA HIS A 350 7.28 -28.98 0.76
C HIS A 350 8.29 -29.21 1.92
N PRO A 351 8.26 -30.39 2.55
CA PRO A 351 7.95 -30.58 3.98
C PRO A 351 8.88 -29.84 4.97
N ARG A 352 8.30 -29.32 6.06
CA ARG A 352 8.96 -28.47 7.08
C ARG A 352 9.18 -29.16 8.42
N GLN A 353 10.39 -28.98 8.95
CA GLN A 353 10.72 -28.98 10.38
C GLN A 353 10.24 -27.66 11.06
N PRO A 354 10.11 -27.61 12.40
CA PRO A 354 9.32 -26.59 13.10
C PRO A 354 9.92 -25.17 13.06
N ILE A 355 9.02 -24.20 13.22
CA ILE A 355 9.26 -22.75 13.17
C ILE A 355 10.24 -22.33 14.27
N SER A 356 11.37 -21.79 13.86
CA SER A 356 12.24 -20.93 14.68
C SER A 356 11.94 -19.49 14.32
N ASP A 357 11.77 -18.63 15.32
CA ASP A 357 11.91 -17.20 15.14
C ASP A 357 13.26 -16.89 14.47
N THR A 358 13.25 -15.91 13.57
CA THR A 358 14.41 -15.21 12.97
C THR A 358 15.33 -15.96 12.01
N VAL A 359 15.12 -15.81 10.69
CA VAL A 359 16.16 -15.51 9.67
C VAL A 359 15.48 -14.86 8.44
N THR A 360 15.91 -13.68 8.02
CA THR A 360 15.62 -13.13 6.67
C THR A 360 16.76 -13.52 5.75
N ASP A 361 16.50 -14.26 4.66
CA ASP A 361 17.58 -14.72 3.77
C ASP A 361 18.29 -13.58 3.02
N ILE A 362 17.65 -12.42 2.91
CA ILE A 362 18.21 -11.22 2.29
C ILE A 362 17.82 -9.94 3.03
N VAL A 363 18.79 -9.04 3.16
CA VAL A 363 18.60 -7.67 3.67
C VAL A 363 19.04 -6.69 2.57
N VAL A 364 18.23 -5.67 2.32
CA VAL A 364 18.54 -4.61 1.36
C VAL A 364 18.67 -3.29 2.12
N ILE A 365 19.78 -2.59 1.91
CA ILE A 365 20.10 -1.34 2.60
C ILE A 365 20.29 -0.27 1.54
N GLY A 366 19.36 0.67 1.47
CA GLY A 366 19.39 1.65 0.39
C GLY A 366 18.25 2.65 0.39
N GLY A 367 18.27 3.52 -0.62
CA GLY A 367 17.37 4.65 -0.74
C GLY A 367 15.97 4.30 -1.21
N ILE A 368 15.02 5.11 -0.76
CA ILE A 368 13.64 5.21 -1.23
C ILE A 368 13.45 6.63 -1.76
N ASN A 369 12.91 6.78 -2.98
CA ASN A 369 12.70 8.08 -3.62
C ASN A 369 11.28 8.20 -4.18
N VAL A 370 10.81 9.43 -4.38
CA VAL A 370 9.70 9.75 -5.26
C VAL A 370 10.25 10.41 -6.52
N ASP A 371 10.02 9.77 -7.67
CA ASP A 371 10.57 10.22 -8.94
C ASP A 371 9.49 10.98 -9.73
N PHE A 372 9.83 12.18 -10.19
CA PHE A 372 9.04 13.02 -11.09
C PHE A 372 9.72 13.06 -12.46
N ILE A 373 9.05 12.53 -13.47
CA ILE A 373 9.51 12.55 -14.85
C ILE A 373 8.73 13.66 -15.58
N ALA A 374 9.38 14.79 -15.80
CA ALA A 374 8.84 15.92 -16.55
C ALA A 374 9.25 15.81 -18.01
N LYS A 375 8.31 15.45 -18.89
CA LYS A 375 8.53 15.34 -20.34
C LYS A 375 8.06 16.60 -21.06
N GLY A 376 8.98 17.25 -21.77
CA GLY A 376 8.63 18.36 -22.68
C GLY A 376 7.90 17.87 -23.92
N LYS A 377 6.99 18.69 -24.44
CA LYS A 377 6.30 18.47 -25.72
C LYS A 377 7.03 19.07 -26.91
N ALA A 378 8.08 19.85 -26.68
CA ALA A 378 8.91 20.43 -27.71
C ALA A 378 10.23 19.66 -27.82
N LYS A 379 10.81 19.66 -29.03
CA LYS A 379 12.13 19.07 -29.32
C LYS A 379 13.24 19.67 -28.44
N THR A 380 13.14 20.96 -28.13
CA THR A 380 14.11 21.67 -27.30
C THR A 380 13.45 22.17 -26.03
N ILE A 381 14.10 21.93 -24.89
CA ILE A 381 13.73 22.54 -23.60
C ILE A 381 14.43 23.89 -23.51
N HIS A 382 13.68 24.95 -23.24
CA HIS A 382 14.23 26.29 -23.07
C HIS A 382 14.36 26.64 -21.58
N PHE A 383 15.57 26.94 -21.13
CA PHE A 383 15.83 27.34 -19.75
C PHE A 383 15.28 28.73 -19.43
N GLY A 384 14.88 28.95 -18.16
CA GLY A 384 14.38 30.25 -17.69
C GLY A 384 12.92 30.57 -18.03
N GLN A 385 12.15 29.61 -18.56
CA GLN A 385 10.73 29.77 -18.89
C GLN A 385 9.91 28.50 -18.63
N THR A 386 8.59 28.61 -18.63
CA THR A 386 7.67 27.46 -18.56
C THR A 386 7.61 26.74 -19.90
N ASN A 387 7.97 25.46 -19.91
CA ASN A 387 7.89 24.63 -21.11
C ASN A 387 6.59 23.79 -21.07
N PRO A 388 5.83 23.68 -22.18
CA PRO A 388 4.67 22.80 -22.23
C PRO A 388 5.11 21.34 -22.13
N GLY A 389 4.47 20.57 -21.25
CA GLY A 389 4.90 19.22 -20.94
C GLY A 389 3.85 18.38 -20.21
N SER A 390 4.30 17.24 -19.71
CA SER A 390 3.58 16.36 -18.80
C SER A 390 4.52 15.93 -17.67
N VAL A 391 4.00 15.81 -16.45
CA VAL A 391 4.77 15.29 -15.31
C VAL A 391 4.15 13.96 -14.89
N PHE A 392 4.98 12.93 -14.77
CA PHE A 392 4.61 11.62 -14.29
C PHE A 392 5.31 11.34 -12.96
N GLN A 393 4.56 10.96 -11.94
CA GLN A 393 5.11 10.58 -10.65
C GLN A 393 5.23 9.06 -10.59
N SER A 394 6.37 8.58 -10.10
CA SER A 394 6.64 7.17 -9.82
C SER A 394 7.42 7.01 -8.52
N PHE A 395 7.58 5.79 -8.06
CA PHE A 395 8.29 5.49 -6.81
C PHE A 395 9.64 4.85 -7.15
N GLY A 396 10.68 5.51 -6.68
CA GLY A 396 12.09 5.41 -7.04
C GLY A 396 13.01 5.02 -5.86
N GLY A 397 14.31 5.02 -6.11
CA GLY A 397 15.36 4.58 -5.18
C GLY A 397 15.82 3.13 -5.44
N VAL A 398 17.13 2.93 -5.56
CA VAL A 398 17.78 1.65 -5.94
C VAL A 398 17.51 0.58 -4.88
N GLY A 399 17.73 0.88 -3.60
CA GLY A 399 17.41 -0.06 -2.51
C GLY A 399 15.94 -0.51 -2.53
N ARG A 400 15.01 0.43 -2.74
CA ARG A 400 13.58 0.14 -2.85
C ARG A 400 13.24 -0.66 -4.10
N ASN A 401 13.83 -0.34 -5.25
CA ASN A 401 13.66 -1.07 -6.52
C ASN A 401 14.08 -2.54 -6.38
N ILE A 402 15.27 -2.78 -5.83
CA ILE A 402 15.79 -4.14 -5.63
C ILE A 402 14.90 -4.91 -4.65
N ALA A 403 14.51 -4.28 -3.53
CA ALA A 403 13.63 -4.90 -2.55
C ALA A 403 12.24 -5.23 -3.13
N ASP A 404 11.70 -4.37 -3.98
CA ASP A 404 10.43 -4.59 -4.69
C ASP A 404 10.56 -5.76 -5.68
N SER A 405 11.60 -5.77 -6.53
CA SER A 405 11.90 -6.87 -7.46
C SER A 405 12.00 -8.22 -6.74
N LEU A 406 12.79 -8.29 -5.66
CA LEU A 406 12.92 -9.47 -4.82
C LEU A 406 11.58 -9.92 -4.22
N SER A 407 10.79 -8.97 -3.69
CA SER A 407 9.48 -9.26 -3.08
C SER A 407 8.50 -9.85 -4.10
N ARG A 408 8.47 -9.30 -5.32
CA ARG A 408 7.65 -9.81 -6.44
C ARG A 408 8.08 -11.19 -6.93
N LEU A 409 9.35 -11.53 -6.74
CA LEU A 409 9.92 -12.84 -7.06
C LEU A 409 9.89 -13.82 -5.88
N GLY A 410 9.04 -13.57 -4.89
CA GLY A 410 8.76 -14.48 -3.78
C GLY A 410 9.79 -14.46 -2.65
N GLN A 411 10.79 -13.58 -2.71
CA GLN A 411 11.71 -13.34 -1.60
C GLN A 411 11.08 -12.39 -0.57
N ARG A 412 11.71 -12.26 0.60
CA ARG A 412 11.23 -11.39 1.69
C ARG A 412 12.34 -10.50 2.23
N PRO A 413 12.86 -9.58 1.41
CA PRO A 413 13.92 -8.68 1.84
C PRO A 413 13.43 -7.80 2.97
N LEU A 414 14.22 -7.70 4.04
CA LEU A 414 14.09 -6.56 4.97
C LEU A 414 14.71 -5.34 4.30
N LEU A 415 13.91 -4.31 4.04
CA LEU A 415 14.40 -3.03 3.53
C LEU A 415 14.76 -2.11 4.69
N ILE A 416 16.06 -1.85 4.88
CA ILE A 416 16.57 -0.84 5.81
C ILE A 416 16.77 0.46 5.02
N SER A 417 16.01 1.50 5.37
CA SER A 417 16.00 2.77 4.65
C SER A 417 15.54 3.93 5.54
N ALA A 418 15.42 5.13 4.97
CA ALA A 418 14.87 6.31 5.61
C ALA A 418 13.98 7.12 4.65
N THR A 419 12.85 7.62 5.15
CA THR A 419 11.93 8.55 4.48
C THR A 419 11.54 9.68 5.44
N GLY A 420 11.00 10.78 4.91
CA GLY A 420 10.42 11.83 5.74
C GLY A 420 9.15 11.37 6.45
N ALA A 421 8.59 12.21 7.31
CA ALA A 421 7.24 12.04 7.85
C ALA A 421 6.23 12.89 7.05
N ASP A 422 6.24 12.74 5.73
CA ASP A 422 5.45 13.54 4.80
C ASP A 422 4.50 12.68 3.94
N SER A 423 3.68 13.34 3.12
CA SER A 423 2.71 12.68 2.24
C SER A 423 3.37 11.81 1.15
N HIS A 424 4.63 12.11 0.80
CA HIS A 424 5.43 11.29 -0.10
C HIS A 424 5.79 9.96 0.55
N SER A 425 6.20 9.96 1.82
CA SER A 425 6.41 8.76 2.63
C SER A 425 5.12 7.92 2.74
N ASP A 426 3.97 8.53 3.02
CA ASP A 426 2.71 7.79 3.11
C ASP A 426 2.34 7.13 1.78
N ALA A 427 2.50 7.85 0.66
CA ALA A 427 2.18 7.34 -0.67
C ALA A 427 3.09 6.15 -1.06
N ILE A 428 4.40 6.27 -0.82
CA ILE A 428 5.35 5.19 -1.17
C ILE A 428 5.21 3.98 -0.25
N LEU A 429 5.00 4.17 1.05
CA LEU A 429 4.77 3.05 1.98
C LEU A 429 3.46 2.34 1.68
N ASN A 430 2.43 3.06 1.27
CA ASN A 430 1.18 2.46 0.78
C ASN A 430 1.39 1.66 -0.52
N TYR A 431 2.22 2.16 -1.44
CA TYR A 431 2.59 1.43 -2.66
C TYR A 431 3.42 0.16 -2.34
N CYS A 432 4.30 0.24 -1.35
CA CYS A 432 5.19 -0.84 -0.92
C CYS A 432 4.57 -1.80 0.11
N LYS A 433 3.23 -1.86 0.25
CA LYS A 433 2.54 -2.73 1.23
C LYS A 433 2.85 -4.22 1.09
N HIS A 434 3.29 -4.67 -0.08
CA HIS A 434 3.71 -6.05 -0.34
C HIS A 434 5.16 -6.34 0.10
N MET A 435 5.92 -5.34 0.51
CA MET A 435 7.30 -5.44 0.95
C MET A 435 7.43 -5.39 2.47
N ASN A 436 8.52 -5.93 3.02
CA ASN A 436 8.85 -5.74 4.44
C ASN A 436 9.59 -4.41 4.66
N THR A 437 8.81 -3.37 4.96
CA THR A 437 9.29 -2.00 5.24
C THR A 437 9.43 -1.70 6.73
N SER A 438 9.44 -2.72 7.60
CA SER A 438 9.51 -2.54 9.06
C SER A 438 10.79 -1.86 9.57
N ALA A 439 11.86 -1.83 8.76
CA ALA A 439 13.11 -1.14 9.06
C ALA A 439 13.29 0.20 8.30
N VAL A 440 12.22 0.74 7.70
CA VAL A 440 12.22 2.07 7.08
C VAL A 440 11.94 3.12 8.15
N ALA A 441 12.94 3.95 8.45
CA ALA A 441 12.78 5.06 9.38
C ALA A 441 11.88 6.15 8.77
N ARG A 442 10.99 6.73 9.59
CA ARG A 442 10.25 7.94 9.26
C ARG A 442 10.75 9.09 10.12
N LEU A 443 11.34 10.11 9.49
CA LEU A 443 12.01 11.22 10.17
C LEU A 443 11.17 12.50 10.07
N GLU A 444 10.79 13.11 11.19
CA GLU A 444 9.85 14.24 11.24
C GLU A 444 10.38 15.53 10.59
N GLU A 445 11.68 15.80 10.68
CA GLU A 445 12.31 17.04 10.21
C GLU A 445 13.01 16.88 8.85
N GLN A 446 12.75 15.79 8.14
CA GLN A 446 13.37 15.50 6.85
C GLN A 446 12.29 15.28 5.78
N SER A 447 12.60 15.70 4.55
CA SER A 447 11.76 15.41 3.38
C SER A 447 12.08 14.02 2.84
N THR A 448 11.06 13.27 2.41
CA THR A 448 11.26 12.05 1.62
C THR A 448 12.01 12.40 0.35
N ALA A 449 13.03 11.60 0.00
CA ALA A 449 13.87 11.89 -1.15
C ALA A 449 13.04 12.03 -2.43
N THR A 450 13.35 13.02 -3.24
CA THR A 450 12.70 13.23 -4.53
C THR A 450 13.75 13.33 -5.64
N TYR A 451 13.39 12.84 -6.82
CA TYR A 451 14.21 12.98 -8.02
C TYR A 451 13.35 13.54 -9.14
N CYS A 452 13.79 14.61 -9.79
CA CYS A 452 13.13 15.18 -10.95
C CYS A 452 14.01 15.01 -12.18
N ALA A 453 13.52 14.25 -13.16
CA ALA A 453 14.14 14.12 -14.48
C ALA A 453 13.33 14.93 -15.50
N VAL A 454 13.96 15.92 -16.10
CA VAL A 454 13.42 16.71 -17.22
C VAL A 454 13.95 16.13 -18.52
N ILE A 455 13.07 15.56 -19.34
CA ILE A 455 13.42 14.96 -20.63
C ILE A 455 12.79 15.71 -21.81
N THR A 456 13.47 15.70 -22.96
CA THR A 456 12.97 16.27 -24.22
C THR A 456 11.81 15.44 -24.80
N GLU A 457 11.15 15.94 -25.85
CA GLU A 457 10.14 15.16 -26.59
C GLU A 457 10.71 13.80 -27.06
N GLY A 458 11.98 13.80 -27.49
CA GLY A 458 12.74 12.63 -27.94
C GLY A 458 13.18 11.68 -26.83
N GLY A 459 12.97 12.03 -25.55
CA GLY A 459 13.33 11.20 -24.40
C GLY A 459 14.75 11.42 -23.87
N GLU A 460 15.50 12.38 -24.40
CA GLU A 460 16.84 12.70 -23.92
C GLU A 460 16.77 13.47 -22.59
N LEU A 461 17.61 13.11 -21.62
CA LEU A 461 17.70 13.81 -20.35
C LEU A 461 18.30 15.20 -20.54
N SER A 462 17.52 16.23 -20.24
CA SER A 462 17.95 17.63 -20.26
C SER A 462 18.48 18.09 -18.92
N LEU A 463 17.84 17.69 -17.81
CA LEU A 463 18.23 18.05 -16.44
C LEU A 463 17.75 16.97 -15.47
N GLY A 464 18.63 16.52 -14.58
CA GLY A 464 18.27 15.73 -13.40
C GLY A 464 18.50 16.57 -12.15
N LEU A 465 17.56 16.56 -11.22
CA LEU A 465 17.69 17.20 -9.91
C LEU A 465 17.23 16.24 -8.82
N GLY A 466 18.10 15.90 -7.88
CA GLY A 466 17.78 15.05 -6.74
C GLY A 466 17.86 15.81 -5.43
N ASP A 467 16.79 15.75 -4.65
CA ASP A 467 16.81 16.02 -3.21
C ASP A 467 16.86 14.67 -2.50
N MET A 468 18.06 14.22 -2.11
CA MET A 468 18.32 12.86 -1.62
C MET A 468 19.11 12.83 -0.30
N ASP A 469 19.22 13.98 0.37
CA ASP A 469 20.05 14.13 1.58
C ASP A 469 19.59 13.20 2.70
N ILE A 470 18.31 12.82 2.72
CA ILE A 470 17.78 11.89 3.71
C ILE A 470 18.48 10.52 3.72
N HIS A 471 19.08 10.09 2.60
CA HIS A 471 19.84 8.84 2.57
C HIS A 471 21.08 8.90 3.48
N GLN A 472 21.57 10.09 3.85
CA GLN A 472 22.64 10.26 4.84
C GLN A 472 22.22 9.80 6.25
N HIS A 473 20.92 9.69 6.53
CA HIS A 473 20.41 9.19 7.80
C HIS A 473 20.40 7.65 7.90
N ILE A 474 20.71 6.94 6.82
CA ILE A 474 20.95 5.49 6.83
C ILE A 474 22.36 5.23 7.39
N THR A 475 22.57 5.63 8.65
CA THR A 475 23.86 5.61 9.33
C THR A 475 24.21 4.21 9.84
N GLU A 476 25.50 3.98 10.11
CA GLU A 476 25.98 2.81 10.84
C GLU A 476 25.22 2.55 12.15
N HIS A 477 24.91 3.61 12.90
CA HIS A 477 24.16 3.51 14.15
C HIS A 477 22.75 2.96 13.90
N TYR A 478 22.03 3.51 12.91
CA TYR A 478 20.69 3.03 12.58
C TYR A 478 20.71 1.59 12.06
N VAL A 479 21.63 1.27 11.14
CA VAL A 479 21.78 -0.08 10.58
C VAL A 479 22.15 -1.11 11.67
N SER A 480 22.95 -0.72 12.67
CA SER A 480 23.36 -1.61 13.77
C SER A 480 22.19 -2.12 14.61
N GLN A 481 21.03 -1.43 14.62
CA GLN A 481 19.84 -1.87 15.34
C GLN A 481 19.25 -3.17 14.75
N PHE A 482 19.61 -3.51 13.52
CA PHE A 482 19.17 -4.71 12.80
C PHE A 482 20.29 -5.76 12.68
N GLU A 483 21.30 -5.72 13.56
CA GLU A 483 22.46 -6.62 13.54
C GLU A 483 22.05 -8.10 13.47
N LYS A 484 21.03 -8.52 14.23
CA LYS A 484 20.55 -9.91 14.21
C LYS A 484 20.13 -10.35 12.80
N GLN A 485 19.39 -9.50 12.09
CA GLN A 485 18.91 -9.78 10.74
C GLN A 485 20.07 -9.79 9.75
N LEU A 486 20.98 -8.81 9.85
CA LEU A 486 22.19 -8.72 9.03
C LEU A 486 23.04 -9.99 9.16
N LEU A 487 23.33 -10.42 10.39
CA LEU A 487 24.17 -11.58 10.67
C LEU A 487 23.51 -12.91 10.27
N SER A 488 22.19 -12.94 10.21
CA SER A 488 21.44 -14.12 9.78
C SER A 488 21.28 -14.22 8.26
N ALA A 489 21.50 -13.12 7.52
CA ALA A 489 21.21 -13.08 6.10
C ALA A 489 22.19 -13.91 5.27
N THR A 490 21.66 -14.59 4.25
CA THR A 490 22.49 -15.27 3.25
C THR A 490 23.18 -14.25 2.34
N LEU A 491 22.48 -13.16 2.02
CA LEU A 491 22.95 -12.09 1.16
C LEU A 491 22.53 -10.71 1.71
N VAL A 492 23.45 -9.75 1.71
CA VAL A 492 23.15 -8.34 2.02
C VAL A 492 23.39 -7.51 0.77
N CYS A 493 22.40 -6.73 0.33
CA CYS A 493 22.51 -5.82 -0.81
C CYS A 493 22.70 -4.38 -0.33
N LEU A 494 23.70 -3.71 -0.88
CA LEU A 494 24.06 -2.33 -0.59
C LEU A 494 23.82 -1.45 -1.82
N ASP A 495 23.04 -0.41 -1.62
CA ASP A 495 22.84 0.69 -2.58
C ASP A 495 23.97 1.71 -2.45
N GLY A 496 24.55 2.14 -3.58
CA GLY A 496 25.57 3.19 -3.62
C GLY A 496 25.13 4.56 -3.07
N ASN A 497 23.84 4.82 -2.84
CA ASN A 497 23.37 6.09 -2.26
C ASN A 497 23.69 6.23 -0.75
N ILE A 498 23.92 5.13 -0.02
CA ILE A 498 24.13 5.19 1.43
C ILE A 498 25.52 5.79 1.80
N PRO A 499 25.73 6.23 3.05
CA PRO A 499 27.02 6.76 3.51
C PRO A 499 28.18 5.77 3.37
N VAL A 500 29.37 6.28 3.09
CA VAL A 500 30.61 5.46 3.01
C VAL A 500 30.87 4.74 4.34
N SER A 501 30.67 5.42 5.47
CA SER A 501 30.88 4.82 6.79
C SER A 501 29.92 3.65 7.05
N THR A 502 28.68 3.73 6.56
CA THR A 502 27.71 2.64 6.61
C THR A 502 28.16 1.46 5.73
N ILE A 503 28.65 1.71 4.51
CA ILE A 503 29.21 0.67 3.64
C ILE A 503 30.38 -0.03 4.33
N ASP A 504 31.32 0.74 4.90
CA ASP A 504 32.49 0.22 5.61
C ASP A 504 32.11 -0.62 6.83
N TYR A 505 31.12 -0.16 7.61
CA TYR A 505 30.56 -0.88 8.75
C TYR A 505 30.00 -2.24 8.34
N ILE A 506 29.19 -2.29 7.28
CA ILE A 506 28.57 -3.52 6.81
C ILE A 506 29.60 -4.48 6.23
N CYS A 507 30.55 -3.98 5.43
CA CYS A 507 31.62 -4.79 4.88
C CYS A 507 32.51 -5.40 5.97
N SER A 508 32.81 -4.62 7.02
CA SER A 508 33.60 -5.09 8.18
C SER A 508 32.89 -6.22 8.92
N ASN A 509 31.58 -6.08 9.15
CA ASN A 509 30.77 -7.12 9.77
C ASN A 509 30.63 -8.35 8.86
N ALA A 510 30.42 -8.14 7.56
CA ALA A 510 30.33 -9.22 6.59
C ALA A 510 31.59 -10.07 6.53
N LYS A 511 32.77 -9.44 6.55
CA LYS A 511 34.06 -10.15 6.63
C LYS A 511 34.19 -10.98 7.91
N LYS A 512 33.80 -10.41 9.06
CA LYS A 512 33.90 -11.06 10.37
C LYS A 512 32.96 -12.28 10.48
N HIS A 513 31.80 -12.21 9.84
CA HIS A 513 30.74 -13.21 9.96
C HIS A 513 30.53 -14.05 8.68
N ASN A 514 31.38 -13.88 7.67
CA ASN A 514 31.34 -14.56 6.38
C ASN A 514 29.97 -14.43 5.66
N ILE A 515 29.45 -13.21 5.62
CA ILE A 515 28.19 -12.85 4.95
C ILE A 515 28.50 -12.41 3.52
N ASN A 516 27.69 -12.84 2.55
CA ASN A 516 27.88 -12.41 1.17
C ASN A 516 27.28 -11.01 0.99
N VAL A 517 28.01 -10.14 0.31
CA VAL A 517 27.59 -8.75 0.08
C VAL A 517 27.51 -8.47 -1.41
N TRP A 518 26.37 -7.96 -1.84
CA TRP A 518 26.13 -7.44 -3.18
C TRP A 518 26.17 -5.92 -3.14
N TYR A 519 26.99 -5.29 -3.98
CA TYR A 519 27.02 -3.85 -4.13
C TYR A 519 26.39 -3.44 -5.46
N GLU A 520 25.29 -2.69 -5.43
CA GLU A 520 24.68 -2.09 -6.61
C GLU A 520 25.17 -0.64 -6.78
N PRO A 521 25.97 -0.35 -7.82
CA PRO A 521 26.39 1.01 -8.12
C PRO A 521 25.21 1.79 -8.71
N THR A 522 24.82 2.87 -8.05
CA THR A 522 23.72 3.73 -8.51
C THR A 522 24.11 4.55 -9.75
N ASP A 523 25.33 5.06 -9.75
CA ASP A 523 25.93 5.89 -10.79
C ASP A 523 27.46 5.89 -10.64
N SER A 524 28.15 6.50 -11.60
CA SER A 524 29.60 6.61 -11.63
C SER A 524 30.20 7.28 -10.38
N GLU A 525 29.56 8.32 -9.83
CA GLU A 525 30.09 9.01 -8.64
C GLU A 525 30.01 8.13 -7.40
N LYS A 526 28.96 7.31 -7.28
CA LYS A 526 28.76 6.40 -6.16
C LYS A 526 29.51 5.08 -6.32
N ALA A 527 29.85 4.68 -7.54
CA ALA A 527 30.57 3.42 -7.81
C ALA A 527 31.90 3.31 -7.05
N CYS A 528 32.57 4.43 -6.76
CA CYS A 528 33.85 4.44 -6.05
C CYS A 528 33.75 4.16 -4.54
N LYS A 529 32.58 4.36 -3.91
CA LYS A 529 32.47 4.46 -2.44
C LYS A 529 33.10 3.29 -1.67
N PRO A 530 32.85 2.00 -1.98
CA PRO A 530 33.47 0.89 -1.27
C PRO A 530 35.00 0.80 -1.48
N PHE A 531 35.50 1.40 -2.56
CA PHE A 531 36.90 1.35 -2.99
C PHE A 531 37.74 2.51 -2.44
N LEU A 532 37.12 3.44 -1.71
CA LEU A 532 37.82 4.50 -0.97
C LEU A 532 38.51 3.97 0.30
N SER A 533 38.13 2.77 0.75
CA SER A 533 38.70 2.06 1.88
C SER A 533 39.03 0.61 1.48
N ASP A 534 39.52 -0.21 2.40
CA ASP A 534 39.72 -1.65 2.17
C ASP A 534 38.42 -2.47 2.25
N ALA A 535 37.26 -1.83 2.45
CA ALA A 535 35.96 -2.48 2.59
C ALA A 535 35.57 -3.31 1.37
N TRP A 536 35.86 -2.85 0.15
CA TRP A 536 35.53 -3.55 -1.09
C TRP A 536 36.04 -5.00 -1.14
N LYS A 537 37.14 -5.32 -0.45
CA LYS A 537 37.70 -6.67 -0.37
C LYS A 537 36.76 -7.69 0.30
N SER A 538 35.71 -7.20 0.95
CA SER A 538 34.67 -8.01 1.61
C SER A 538 33.41 -8.16 0.74
N LEU A 539 33.34 -7.46 -0.40
CA LEU A 539 32.25 -7.60 -1.35
C LEU A 539 32.34 -8.97 -2.04
N SER A 540 31.18 -9.61 -2.21
CA SER A 540 31.07 -10.87 -2.96
C SER A 540 30.65 -10.60 -4.40
N TYR A 541 29.73 -9.66 -4.59
CA TYR A 541 29.15 -9.35 -5.89
C TYR A 541 29.10 -7.85 -6.13
N SER A 542 29.15 -7.45 -7.39
CA SER A 542 28.70 -6.12 -7.83
C SER A 542 28.22 -6.18 -9.28
N SER A 543 27.29 -5.29 -9.64
CA SER A 543 26.64 -5.23 -10.95
C SER A 543 26.86 -3.92 -11.72
N PRO A 544 28.11 -3.41 -11.82
CA PRO A 544 28.36 -2.13 -12.47
C PRO A 544 28.02 -2.16 -13.95
N ASN A 545 27.66 -1.02 -14.53
CA ASN A 545 27.86 -0.81 -15.96
C ASN A 545 29.35 -0.54 -16.28
N LEU A 546 29.69 -0.48 -17.57
CA LEU A 546 31.10 -0.30 -17.97
C LEU A 546 31.73 1.01 -17.45
N ALA A 547 30.96 2.11 -17.38
CA ALA A 547 31.45 3.40 -16.90
C ALA A 547 31.73 3.38 -15.38
N GLU A 548 30.85 2.72 -14.63
CA GLU A 548 31.02 2.50 -13.19
C GLU A 548 32.22 1.59 -12.92
N LEU A 549 32.40 0.52 -13.71
CA LEU A 549 33.54 -0.39 -13.60
C LEU A 549 34.87 0.32 -13.86
N CYS A 550 34.91 1.24 -14.84
CA CYS A 550 36.06 2.15 -15.03
C CYS A 550 36.29 2.99 -13.77
N THR A 551 35.24 3.56 -13.18
CA THR A 551 35.36 4.39 -11.98
C THR A 551 35.90 3.61 -10.78
N MET A 552 35.45 2.37 -10.57
CA MET A 552 35.98 1.47 -9.54
C MET A 552 37.48 1.23 -9.74
N ASN A 553 37.90 0.86 -10.95
CA ASN A 553 39.31 0.59 -11.27
C ASN A 553 40.20 1.83 -11.12
N LYS A 554 39.72 2.99 -11.59
CA LYS A 554 40.42 4.27 -11.45
C LYS A 554 40.63 4.65 -9.99
N THR A 555 39.63 4.37 -9.14
CA THR A 555 39.73 4.62 -7.69
C THR A 555 40.83 3.79 -7.03
N LEU A 556 41.03 2.56 -7.51
CA LEU A 556 42.12 1.67 -7.07
C LEU A 556 43.49 1.99 -7.72
N GLY A 557 43.56 2.99 -8.60
CA GLY A 557 44.79 3.38 -9.30
C GLY A 557 45.13 2.51 -10.52
N TYR A 558 44.21 1.67 -11.00
CA TYR A 558 44.39 0.92 -12.24
C TYR A 558 44.14 1.79 -13.48
N SER A 559 44.83 1.46 -14.57
CA SER A 559 44.66 2.14 -15.86
C SER A 559 43.28 1.83 -16.46
N THR A 560 42.59 2.88 -16.92
CA THR A 560 41.29 2.79 -17.58
C THR A 560 41.33 3.47 -18.94
N PRO A 561 40.50 3.04 -19.92
CA PRO A 561 40.44 3.73 -21.21
C PRO A 561 39.96 5.18 -21.04
N LYS A 562 40.44 6.07 -21.93
CA LYS A 562 40.05 7.49 -21.93
C LYS A 562 38.62 7.69 -22.45
N GLU A 563 38.24 6.88 -23.43
CA GLU A 563 36.92 6.85 -24.04
C GLU A 563 36.39 5.42 -24.00
N LEU A 564 35.08 5.26 -23.81
CA LEU A 564 34.47 3.94 -23.78
C LEU A 564 34.43 3.35 -25.19
N PRO A 565 34.78 2.06 -25.35
CA PRO A 565 34.71 1.39 -26.65
C PRO A 565 33.27 1.30 -27.15
N SER A 566 33.10 1.19 -28.47
CA SER A 566 31.78 1.13 -29.12
C SER A 566 31.52 -0.20 -29.84
N SER A 567 32.55 -0.98 -30.15
CA SER A 567 32.38 -2.31 -30.71
C SER A 567 32.22 -3.35 -29.60
N LEU A 568 31.32 -4.32 -29.78
CA LEU A 568 31.06 -5.35 -28.77
C LEU A 568 32.35 -6.11 -28.38
N GLU A 569 33.21 -6.43 -29.34
CA GLU A 569 34.47 -7.14 -29.08
C GLU A 569 35.40 -6.34 -28.16
N GLU A 570 35.58 -5.04 -28.42
CA GLU A 570 36.38 -4.16 -27.56
C GLU A 570 35.72 -3.94 -26.20
N VAL A 571 34.39 -3.78 -26.15
CA VAL A 571 33.61 -3.67 -24.91
C VAL A 571 33.84 -4.88 -24.02
N LEU A 572 33.74 -6.08 -24.57
CA LEU A 572 33.96 -7.33 -23.83
C LEU A 572 35.42 -7.45 -23.34
N SER A 573 36.38 -7.15 -24.21
CA SER A 573 37.81 -7.17 -23.87
C SER A 573 38.14 -6.21 -22.72
N VAL A 574 37.66 -4.96 -22.80
CA VAL A 574 37.85 -3.94 -21.77
C VAL A 574 37.15 -4.33 -20.47
N ALA A 575 35.90 -4.79 -20.53
CA ALA A 575 35.15 -5.22 -19.35
C ALA A 575 35.85 -6.38 -18.62
N MET A 576 36.39 -7.36 -19.36
CA MET A 576 37.16 -8.47 -18.80
C MET A 576 38.46 -7.99 -18.14
N ALA A 577 39.22 -7.13 -18.83
CA ALA A 577 40.48 -6.58 -18.30
C ALA A 577 40.26 -5.79 -17.01
N LEU A 578 39.19 -4.99 -16.94
CA LEU A 578 38.82 -4.22 -15.75
C LEU A 578 38.21 -5.08 -14.63
N SER A 579 37.60 -6.21 -14.97
CA SER A 579 37.06 -7.16 -13.98
C SER A 579 38.17 -7.96 -13.28
N ARG A 580 39.27 -8.24 -13.99
CA ARG A 580 40.35 -9.12 -13.53
C ARG A 580 40.95 -8.76 -12.15
N PRO A 581 41.36 -7.51 -11.87
CA PRO A 581 41.95 -7.17 -10.57
C PRO A 581 40.91 -7.19 -9.43
N LEU A 582 39.64 -6.91 -9.72
CA LEU A 582 38.57 -6.92 -8.73
C LEU A 582 38.20 -8.35 -8.29
N LEU A 583 38.25 -9.30 -9.22
CA LEU A 583 37.96 -10.73 -8.98
C LEU A 583 39.04 -11.44 -8.14
N GLU A 584 40.13 -10.77 -7.77
CA GLU A 584 41.05 -11.27 -6.74
C GLU A 584 40.37 -11.36 -5.36
N HIS A 585 39.35 -10.52 -5.14
CA HIS A 585 38.59 -10.46 -3.89
C HIS A 585 37.11 -10.78 -4.10
N LEU A 586 36.49 -10.23 -5.16
CA LEU A 586 35.08 -10.48 -5.45
C LEU A 586 34.86 -11.92 -5.92
N HIS A 587 33.68 -12.45 -5.62
CA HIS A 587 33.26 -13.75 -6.13
C HIS A 587 32.84 -13.68 -7.60
N CYS A 588 32.02 -12.70 -7.94
CA CYS A 588 31.52 -12.50 -9.28
C CYS A 588 31.26 -11.01 -9.55
N LEU A 589 31.47 -10.60 -10.80
CA LEU A 589 31.05 -9.31 -11.33
C LEU A 589 30.02 -9.53 -12.44
N VAL A 590 28.96 -8.73 -12.42
CA VAL A 590 27.89 -8.77 -13.42
C VAL A 590 27.90 -7.43 -14.16
N VAL A 591 28.69 -7.33 -15.21
CA VAL A 591 28.88 -6.07 -15.93
C VAL A 591 27.72 -5.85 -16.90
N THR A 592 26.92 -4.81 -16.69
CA THR A 592 25.81 -4.47 -17.59
C THR A 592 26.31 -3.67 -18.80
N LEU A 593 25.85 -4.05 -20.00
CA LEU A 593 26.31 -3.51 -21.28
C LEU A 593 25.17 -2.89 -22.12
N GLY A 594 24.04 -2.57 -21.48
CA GLY A 594 22.88 -1.98 -22.15
C GLY A 594 22.30 -2.89 -23.24
N ALA A 595 22.25 -2.38 -24.49
CA ALA A 595 21.71 -3.12 -25.63
C ALA A 595 22.52 -4.38 -25.99
N ASP A 596 23.79 -4.44 -25.56
CA ASP A 596 24.65 -5.60 -25.77
C ASP A 596 24.45 -6.70 -24.71
N GLY A 597 23.62 -6.45 -23.69
CA GLY A 597 23.26 -7.42 -22.65
C GLY A 597 24.13 -7.30 -21.41
N LEU A 598 24.72 -8.42 -20.95
CA LEU A 598 25.59 -8.42 -19.78
C LEU A 598 26.75 -9.41 -19.90
N LEU A 599 27.81 -9.15 -19.14
CA LEU A 599 28.97 -10.00 -18.99
C LEU A 599 29.10 -10.46 -17.54
N VAL A 600 29.01 -11.77 -17.31
CA VAL A 600 29.20 -12.37 -16.00
C VAL A 600 30.64 -12.87 -15.89
N CYS A 601 31.43 -12.29 -14.99
CA CYS A 601 32.85 -12.61 -14.79
C CYS A 601 33.06 -13.25 -13.40
N GLY A 602 33.77 -14.36 -13.33
CA GLY A 602 34.06 -14.99 -12.04
C GLY A 602 34.88 -16.28 -12.16
N GLU A 603 34.85 -17.10 -11.12
CA GLU A 603 35.53 -18.40 -11.13
C GLU A 603 34.80 -19.42 -11.99
N HIS A 604 35.59 -20.13 -12.81
CA HIS A 604 35.10 -21.23 -13.62
C HIS A 604 34.64 -22.41 -12.75
N ASP A 605 33.43 -22.88 -13.02
CA ASP A 605 32.85 -24.11 -12.47
C ASP A 605 32.02 -24.81 -13.54
N ALA A 606 32.40 -26.05 -13.88
CA ALA A 606 31.69 -26.91 -14.82
C ALA A 606 31.26 -26.25 -16.16
N GLY A 607 32.12 -25.42 -16.77
CA GLY A 607 31.83 -24.74 -18.03
C GLY A 607 31.03 -23.44 -17.89
N SER A 608 30.83 -22.96 -16.66
CA SER A 608 30.12 -21.73 -16.34
C SER A 608 30.87 -20.89 -15.30
N VAL A 609 30.32 -19.74 -14.93
CA VAL A 609 30.72 -18.99 -13.73
C VAL A 609 29.85 -19.44 -12.56
N ASN A 610 30.43 -19.71 -11.40
CA ASN A 610 29.61 -19.99 -10.21
C ASN A 610 29.07 -18.68 -9.61
N LEU A 611 27.74 -18.52 -9.54
CA LEU A 611 27.06 -17.40 -8.87
C LEU A 611 26.69 -17.69 -7.42
N GLN A 612 26.82 -18.93 -6.95
CA GLN A 612 26.34 -19.34 -5.63
C GLN A 612 27.26 -18.83 -4.51
N PRO A 613 26.69 -18.34 -3.38
CA PRO A 613 27.42 -17.80 -2.24
C PRO A 613 28.64 -18.65 -1.84
N ARG A 614 29.81 -18.01 -1.74
CA ARG A 614 31.06 -18.71 -1.40
C ARG A 614 31.04 -19.14 0.08
N LYS A 615 31.44 -20.39 0.33
CA LYS A 615 31.79 -20.89 1.67
C LYS A 615 33.30 -20.94 1.93
N GLN A 616 34.12 -20.98 0.87
CA GLN A 616 35.59 -21.00 0.93
C GLN A 616 36.17 -20.31 -0.31
N ILE A 617 37.32 -19.64 -0.15
CA ILE A 617 38.10 -19.06 -1.27
C ILE A 617 38.97 -20.16 -1.86
N ARG A 618 38.82 -20.47 -3.15
CA ARG A 618 39.66 -21.44 -3.89
C ARG A 618 40.15 -20.80 -5.17
N ARG A 619 41.46 -20.68 -5.37
CA ARG A 619 42.03 -20.18 -6.64
C ARG A 619 41.69 -21.11 -7.81
N ARG A 620 40.60 -20.82 -8.52
CA ARG A 620 40.22 -21.42 -9.80
C ARG A 620 40.56 -20.47 -10.94
N LYS A 621 40.60 -20.99 -12.17
CA LYS A 621 40.73 -20.15 -13.37
C LYS A 621 39.52 -19.22 -13.48
N LEU A 622 39.75 -17.99 -13.93
CA LEU A 622 38.69 -17.00 -14.13
C LEU A 622 38.16 -17.10 -15.56
N CYS A 623 36.85 -16.95 -15.72
CA CYS A 623 36.20 -16.90 -17.01
C CYS A 623 35.10 -15.86 -17.04
N ALA A 624 34.61 -15.56 -18.23
CA ALA A 624 33.49 -14.67 -18.48
C ALA A 624 32.46 -15.35 -19.38
N LEU A 625 31.19 -15.03 -19.15
CA LEU A 625 30.05 -15.43 -19.98
C LEU A 625 29.30 -14.18 -20.44
N HIS A 626 29.26 -13.97 -21.75
CA HIS A 626 28.46 -12.90 -22.34
C HIS A 626 27.07 -13.41 -22.72
N TYR A 627 26.05 -12.69 -22.25
CA TYR A 627 24.65 -12.92 -22.55
C TYR A 627 24.08 -11.73 -23.31
N SER A 628 23.53 -11.96 -24.50
CA SER A 628 22.89 -10.92 -25.30
C SER A 628 21.60 -10.41 -24.63
N ALA A 629 21.30 -9.12 -24.81
CA ALA A 629 20.05 -8.55 -24.35
C ALA A 629 18.84 -9.18 -25.05
N LEU A 630 17.68 -9.17 -24.38
CA LEU A 630 16.42 -9.58 -24.98
C LEU A 630 15.91 -8.47 -25.92
N PRO A 631 15.60 -8.76 -27.20
CA PRO A 631 15.31 -7.74 -28.20
C PRO A 631 13.98 -7.02 -27.94
N LEU A 632 14.03 -5.73 -27.65
CA LEU A 632 12.86 -4.85 -27.50
C LEU A 632 12.76 -3.92 -28.70
N THR A 633 11.58 -3.77 -29.28
CA THR A 633 11.36 -2.76 -30.30
C THR A 633 11.29 -1.37 -29.65
N GLY A 634 11.69 -0.32 -30.37
CA GLY A 634 11.64 1.05 -29.83
C GLY A 634 10.24 1.54 -29.42
N LYS A 635 9.17 0.86 -29.86
CA LYS A 635 7.79 1.13 -29.41
C LYS A 635 7.43 0.47 -28.08
N GLU A 636 8.13 -0.60 -27.72
CA GLU A 636 7.95 -1.31 -26.44
C GLU A 636 8.81 -0.72 -25.32
N LEU A 637 9.84 0.05 -25.64
CA LEU A 637 10.66 0.76 -24.66
C LEU A 637 9.89 1.96 -24.10
N ILE A 638 9.54 1.90 -22.81
CA ILE A 638 8.77 2.92 -22.10
C ILE A 638 9.64 3.69 -21.10
N ASN A 639 10.43 2.99 -20.28
CA ASN A 639 11.24 3.57 -19.21
C ASN A 639 12.57 2.81 -19.08
N VAL A 640 13.69 3.50 -18.96
CA VAL A 640 15.00 2.87 -18.74
C VAL A 640 15.37 2.76 -17.26
N SER A 641 14.70 3.51 -16.39
CA SER A 641 14.92 3.50 -14.94
C SER A 641 14.52 2.15 -14.35
N GLY A 642 15.31 1.64 -13.42
CA GLY A 642 15.03 0.40 -12.69
C GLY A 642 15.27 -0.91 -13.46
N ALA A 643 15.64 -0.85 -14.76
CA ALA A 643 15.96 -2.07 -15.51
C ALA A 643 17.16 -2.83 -14.94
N GLY A 644 18.21 -2.11 -14.52
CA GLY A 644 19.36 -2.68 -13.80
C GLY A 644 18.98 -3.26 -12.45
N ASP A 645 18.22 -2.51 -11.65
CA ASP A 645 17.75 -2.95 -10.32
C ASP A 645 16.86 -4.20 -10.40
N SER A 646 16.01 -4.29 -11.43
CA SER A 646 15.21 -5.47 -11.72
C SER A 646 16.06 -6.67 -12.09
N LEU A 647 17.10 -6.46 -12.91
CA LEU A 647 18.07 -7.49 -13.27
C LEU A 647 18.83 -8.00 -12.04
N ALA A 648 19.35 -7.11 -11.21
CA ALA A 648 20.05 -7.44 -9.98
C ALA A 648 19.14 -8.17 -8.99
N GLY A 649 17.92 -7.66 -8.77
CA GLY A 649 16.92 -8.30 -7.91
C GLY A 649 16.55 -9.72 -8.35
N ALA A 650 16.39 -9.95 -9.65
CA ALA A 650 16.07 -11.26 -10.19
C ALA A 650 17.27 -12.24 -10.19
N LEU A 651 18.49 -11.75 -10.44
CA LEU A 651 19.72 -12.52 -10.25
C LEU A 651 19.85 -12.99 -8.79
N MET A 652 19.70 -12.07 -7.84
CA MET A 652 19.74 -12.39 -6.40
C MET A 652 18.62 -13.36 -6.02
N ALA A 653 17.40 -13.20 -6.55
CA ALA A 653 16.31 -14.15 -6.30
C ALA A 653 16.65 -15.55 -6.81
N GLY A 654 17.24 -15.68 -8.00
CA GLY A 654 17.68 -16.96 -8.56
C GLY A 654 18.79 -17.60 -7.72
N ILE A 655 19.76 -16.80 -7.26
CA ILE A 655 20.84 -17.23 -6.38
C ILE A 655 20.27 -17.80 -5.07
N LEU A 656 19.37 -17.06 -4.40
CA LEU A 656 18.72 -17.50 -3.16
C LEU A 656 17.85 -18.75 -3.33
N GLN A 657 17.36 -19.00 -4.55
CA GLN A 657 16.64 -20.22 -4.91
C GLN A 657 17.56 -21.41 -5.26
N GLY A 658 18.88 -21.22 -5.25
CA GLY A 658 19.84 -22.26 -5.59
C GLY A 658 19.83 -22.63 -7.07
N ARG A 659 19.38 -21.74 -7.96
CA ARG A 659 19.37 -21.96 -9.41
C ARG A 659 20.78 -21.89 -10.00
N ASP A 660 20.98 -22.55 -11.14
CA ASP A 660 22.23 -22.43 -11.88
C ASP A 660 22.39 -21.03 -12.48
N THR A 661 23.61 -20.70 -12.91
CA THR A 661 23.97 -19.37 -13.41
C THR A 661 23.16 -18.95 -14.64
N ASP A 662 22.89 -19.88 -15.56
CA ASP A 662 22.15 -19.58 -16.78
C ASP A 662 20.70 -19.19 -16.46
N SER A 663 20.07 -19.97 -15.57
CA SER A 663 18.74 -19.66 -15.04
C SER A 663 18.70 -18.29 -14.34
N CYS A 664 19.65 -17.99 -13.46
CA CYS A 664 19.73 -16.70 -12.77
C CYS A 664 19.82 -15.53 -13.75
N VAL A 665 20.69 -15.63 -14.76
CA VAL A 665 20.90 -14.57 -15.75
C VAL A 665 19.68 -14.37 -16.64
N ARG A 666 19.03 -15.46 -17.08
CA ARG A 666 17.78 -15.39 -17.85
C ARG A 666 16.67 -14.69 -17.08
N MET A 667 16.50 -15.04 -15.80
CA MET A 667 15.56 -14.35 -14.91
C MET A 667 15.86 -12.85 -14.85
N GLY A 668 17.13 -12.48 -14.68
CA GLY A 668 17.63 -11.10 -14.71
C GLY A 668 17.24 -10.34 -15.99
N LEU A 669 17.57 -10.92 -17.15
CA LEU A 669 17.27 -10.34 -18.46
C LEU A 669 15.77 -10.17 -18.70
N MET A 670 14.95 -11.14 -18.28
CA MET A 670 13.49 -11.05 -18.39
C MET A 670 12.92 -9.97 -17.47
N ALA A 671 13.42 -9.85 -16.23
CA ALA A 671 13.00 -8.80 -15.30
C ALA A 671 13.35 -7.39 -15.80
N ALA A 672 14.57 -7.21 -16.33
CA ALA A 672 14.98 -5.99 -17.01
C ALA A 672 14.05 -5.67 -18.18
N ARG A 673 13.79 -6.65 -19.07
CA ARG A 673 12.91 -6.46 -20.23
C ARG A 673 11.50 -6.00 -19.81
N LEU A 674 10.92 -6.62 -18.78
CA LEU A 674 9.60 -6.24 -18.29
C LEU A 674 9.59 -4.80 -17.75
N SER A 675 10.64 -4.39 -17.06
CA SER A 675 10.77 -3.03 -16.51
C SER A 675 10.98 -2.00 -17.62
N LEU A 676 11.78 -2.35 -18.64
CA LEU A 676 11.96 -1.53 -19.84
C LEU A 676 10.62 -1.27 -20.57
N ALA A 677 9.70 -2.22 -20.50
CA ALA A 677 8.35 -2.14 -21.07
C ALA A 677 7.29 -1.64 -20.09
N SER A 678 7.69 -1.05 -18.95
CA SER A 678 6.79 -0.52 -17.92
C SER A 678 6.98 0.97 -17.74
N PRO A 679 5.93 1.73 -17.37
CA PRO A 679 6.11 3.10 -16.89
C PRO A 679 6.74 3.15 -15.49
N HIS A 680 6.71 2.06 -14.73
CA HIS A 680 7.29 1.99 -13.38
C HIS A 680 8.71 1.42 -13.43
N PRO A 681 9.62 1.86 -12.52
CA PRO A 681 10.97 1.32 -12.46
C PRO A 681 11.04 -0.21 -12.26
N ILE A 682 10.11 -0.77 -11.47
CA ILE A 682 9.88 -2.21 -11.37
C ILE A 682 8.51 -2.51 -11.96
N ALA A 683 8.47 -3.42 -12.94
CA ALA A 683 7.21 -3.78 -13.59
C ALA A 683 6.20 -4.36 -12.58
N PRO A 684 4.96 -3.82 -12.48
CA PRO A 684 3.95 -4.37 -11.58
C PRO A 684 3.56 -5.82 -11.90
N THR A 685 3.77 -6.23 -13.16
CA THR A 685 3.53 -7.58 -13.68
C THR A 685 4.70 -8.55 -13.45
N LEU A 686 5.81 -8.08 -12.88
CA LEU A 686 6.94 -8.94 -12.51
C LEU A 686 6.47 -9.96 -11.46
N THR A 687 6.66 -11.23 -11.78
CA THR A 687 6.34 -12.39 -10.94
C THR A 687 7.33 -13.52 -11.25
N LEU A 688 7.40 -14.55 -10.40
CA LEU A 688 8.22 -15.73 -10.70
C LEU A 688 7.84 -16.38 -12.03
N GLU A 689 6.54 -16.37 -12.36
CA GLU A 689 6.02 -16.97 -13.58
C GLU A 689 6.39 -16.16 -14.84
N SER A 690 6.53 -14.84 -14.71
CA SER A 690 6.87 -13.94 -15.82
C SER A 690 8.35 -13.96 -16.17
N VAL A 691 9.21 -14.47 -15.28
CA VAL A 691 10.67 -14.60 -15.49
C VAL A 691 11.13 -16.05 -15.49
N ASP A 692 10.22 -17.00 -15.67
CA ASP A 692 10.53 -18.43 -15.71
C ASP A 692 11.51 -18.72 -16.86
N PRO A 693 12.75 -19.18 -16.55
CA PRO A 693 13.78 -19.41 -17.57
C PRO A 693 13.38 -20.48 -18.58
N ASP A 694 12.46 -21.38 -18.23
CA ASP A 694 12.00 -22.47 -19.11
C ASP A 694 10.99 -21.99 -20.18
N LYS A 695 10.40 -20.80 -20.02
CA LYS A 695 9.40 -20.27 -20.95
C LYS A 695 9.98 -19.68 -22.24
N ILE A 696 11.28 -19.40 -22.30
CA ILE A 696 11.93 -18.83 -23.50
C ILE A 696 12.80 -19.90 -24.17
N GLN A 697 12.25 -20.59 -25.16
CA GLN A 697 12.94 -21.65 -25.91
C GLN A 697 14.05 -21.16 -26.85
N THR A 698 14.14 -19.84 -27.13
CA THR A 698 15.01 -19.29 -28.20
C THR A 698 15.83 -18.09 -27.73
N GLN A 699 16.74 -18.27 -26.78
CA GLN A 699 17.86 -17.32 -26.59
C GLN A 699 19.17 -17.93 -27.13
N PRO A 700 20.07 -17.12 -27.70
CA PRO A 700 21.42 -17.56 -28.03
C PRO A 700 22.11 -18.14 -26.80
N LYS A 701 22.96 -19.14 -27.00
CA LYS A 701 23.84 -19.64 -25.93
C LYS A 701 24.83 -18.53 -25.54
N PRO A 702 25.19 -18.42 -24.25
CA PRO A 702 26.17 -17.44 -23.82
C PRO A 702 27.54 -17.71 -24.46
N THR A 703 28.28 -16.63 -24.74
CA THR A 703 29.64 -16.73 -25.29
C THR A 703 30.63 -16.84 -24.14
N PHE A 704 31.38 -17.94 -24.10
CA PHE A 704 32.38 -18.22 -23.08
C PHE A 704 33.75 -17.67 -23.46
N MET A 705 34.43 -17.02 -22.50
CA MET A 705 35.78 -16.45 -22.67
C MET A 705 36.64 -16.72 -21.42
N TRP A 706 37.94 -16.96 -21.60
CA TRP A 706 38.88 -17.03 -20.48
C TRP A 706 39.37 -15.63 -20.10
N ILE A 707 39.50 -15.36 -18.80
CA ILE A 707 40.16 -14.15 -18.31
C ILE A 707 41.57 -14.56 -17.88
N GLU A 708 42.59 -14.02 -18.56
CA GLU A 708 44.00 -14.31 -18.29
C GLU A 708 44.54 -13.62 -17.02
#